data_AF-A0A972EYC0-F1
#
_entry.id   AF-A0A972EYC0-F1
#
_cell.length_a   1.000
_cell.length_b   1.000
_cell.length_c   1.000
_cell.angle_alpha   90.00
_cell.angle_beta   90.00
_cell.angle_gamma   90.00
#
_symmetry.space_group_name_H-M   'P 1'
#
loop_
_entity.id
_entity.type
_entity.pdbx_description
1 polymer ?
#
loop_
_entity_poly.entity_id
_entity_poly.type
_entity_poly.pdbx_seq_one_letter_code
_entity_poly.pdbx_strand_id
1 'polypeptide(L)'
;MLGTLETLQDWQWTAFGKHPAAKDYFRLGRTTPFSEGLFEWVEQGYRILSDDVTTSPDFCSWRFCAREAGRDSLVCGLIRLSSDSFGRAYPLVVMGSGGLRGWLENWDLLPFACEKTWRQIEHLAANLYSTFNRLEEEIQSIRPPKGDWVGLAEKRRELNSYGSPLDPYATFLDLGDLKRLAASSKCRPELFVSLDRGPCSDMILHVSLWHLLLKETLPAFPNILFMGGALDKALLALFQRPLKPADFSLLWSISSGGLWKDMIGTEYSMDISQAGRQPISVDRPAGSDIRYDPAFDELQSEVDKLTSPALAGTVNWEKVCRFASDILMHKSKDLLVAGYLVVGLTHTRRNDGFAMGISVFSDLCERFWDDLFPSRIRMRGRAGAVEWLLERCTMSLRQMPDLSFPASQIILIKERLSKLEIFLGENLENAPSFASLHEYFNEMESPLEESSFAEEALLPEAPSREEGVHAEPLPEREPEKEKASNTQASGHDAGVMVSEALKSLQEASFRIRQQDPASPQPYRLARKAAWYSVEALPPSVNGRTRIPPPSTVEKKLLLDLRNNGDAEALLKAAEARLPEYIFWIDLNRFSADSLSRLGNRYQKAQDVVCQETAFLLHRLPGLEELCFSDGTPFAAPETRSWLRGIALGCGSGDVAPTTVPPPFQEGALEDDREKTIDELQMLIRKGKMIDAMEAGQRKVRDALSSREKILWRLALAQMLVTVGKAKLSLPYLEQVLEDIDRYRLEEYDPGLALRGLSLCRQIFKAQEDMRFRDRADHILHRIGRLDMSEMVRLAKE
;
A
#
# COMPACT_ATOMS: atom_id res chain seq x y z
N MET A 1 -10.62 -68.78 7.40
CA MET A 1 -10.37 -67.73 6.38
C MET A 1 -9.69 -66.57 7.08
N LEU A 2 -8.39 -66.43 6.86
CA LEU A 2 -7.61 -65.24 7.21
C LEU A 2 -8.01 -64.11 6.25
N GLY A 3 -8.22 -62.91 6.77
CA GLY A 3 -8.64 -61.74 5.99
C GLY A 3 -8.36 -60.44 6.73
N THR A 4 -7.06 -60.16 6.89
CA THR A 4 -6.42 -58.85 7.11
C THR A 4 -6.89 -58.02 8.30
N LEU A 5 -6.22 -58.26 9.44
CA LEU A 5 -5.80 -57.21 10.38
C LEU A 5 -5.21 -56.05 9.57
N GLU A 6 -5.92 -54.91 9.51
CA GLU A 6 -5.32 -53.65 9.11
C GLU A 6 -4.20 -53.36 10.11
N THR A 7 -2.97 -53.58 9.67
CA THR A 7 -1.75 -53.26 10.42
C THR A 7 -1.78 -51.78 10.80
N LEU A 8 -1.91 -51.51 12.11
CA LEU A 8 -1.50 -50.26 12.74
C LEU A 8 -0.15 -49.86 12.12
N GLN A 9 -0.13 -48.76 11.36
CA GLN A 9 1.12 -48.20 10.84
C GLN A 9 1.87 -47.63 12.04
N ASP A 10 2.76 -48.45 12.60
CA ASP A 10 3.52 -48.14 13.82
C ASP A 10 4.41 -46.92 13.60
N TRP A 11 4.03 -45.82 14.23
CA TRP A 11 4.90 -44.67 14.42
C TRP A 11 6.13 -45.09 15.23
N GLN A 12 7.32 -44.71 14.75
CA GLN A 12 8.58 -45.02 15.41
C GLN A 12 9.12 -43.77 16.09
N TRP A 13 9.35 -43.85 17.39
CA TRP A 13 9.89 -42.77 18.19
C TRP A 13 11.40 -42.91 18.40
N THR A 14 12.10 -41.80 18.22
CA THR A 14 13.55 -41.69 18.38
C THR A 14 13.89 -40.46 19.22
N ALA A 15 14.98 -40.55 19.97
CA ALA A 15 15.49 -39.43 20.74
C ALA A 15 17.02 -39.40 20.74
N PHE A 16 17.56 -38.20 20.79
CA PHE A 16 18.98 -37.90 20.68
C PHE A 16 19.31 -36.68 21.52
N GLY A 17 20.40 -36.71 22.29
CA GLY A 17 20.86 -35.52 23.01
C GLY A 17 21.12 -35.77 24.49
N LYS A 18 20.92 -34.73 25.31
CA LYS A 18 21.09 -34.80 26.78
C LYS A 18 19.77 -34.62 27.51
N HIS A 19 19.62 -35.31 28.63
CA HIS A 19 18.47 -35.20 29.51
C HIS A 19 18.91 -35.40 30.96
N PRO A 20 18.30 -34.73 31.96
CA PRO A 20 18.70 -34.87 33.37
C PRO A 20 18.65 -36.30 33.91
N ALA A 21 17.83 -37.16 33.30
CA ALA A 21 17.71 -38.59 33.62
C ALA A 21 18.87 -39.45 33.10
N ALA A 22 19.66 -38.92 32.17
CA ALA A 22 20.82 -39.59 31.58
C ALA A 22 22.12 -39.01 32.17
N LYS A 23 23.11 -39.89 32.40
CA LYS A 23 24.43 -39.47 32.91
C LYS A 23 25.25 -38.69 31.89
N ASP A 24 24.99 -38.94 30.61
CA ASP A 24 25.63 -38.27 29.48
C ASP A 24 24.69 -38.31 28.28
N TYR A 25 25.19 -37.84 27.13
CA TYR A 25 24.53 -37.90 25.83
C TYR A 25 24.06 -39.34 25.48
N PHE A 26 22.85 -39.45 24.91
CA PHE A 26 22.23 -40.72 24.56
C PHE A 26 21.57 -40.69 23.18
N ARG A 27 21.29 -41.90 22.67
CA ARG A 27 20.53 -42.14 21.46
C ARG A 27 19.56 -43.30 21.66
N LEU A 28 18.29 -43.10 21.34
CA LEU A 28 17.20 -44.06 21.56
C LEU A 28 16.35 -44.24 20.30
N GLY A 29 15.79 -45.43 20.15
CA GLY A 29 14.89 -45.80 19.05
C GLY A 29 15.61 -46.23 17.77
N ARG A 30 14.83 -46.72 16.79
CA ARG A 30 15.34 -47.15 15.49
C ARG A 30 15.55 -45.94 14.58
N THR A 31 16.76 -45.77 14.06
CA THR A 31 17.10 -44.61 13.23
C THR A 31 16.69 -44.83 11.78
N THR A 32 16.19 -43.77 11.15
CA THR A 32 15.98 -43.64 9.70
C THR A 32 17.07 -42.74 9.10
N PRO A 33 17.31 -42.78 7.78
CA PRO A 33 18.24 -41.85 7.13
C PRO A 33 17.93 -40.38 7.40
N PHE A 34 16.65 -40.01 7.56
CA PHE A 34 16.26 -38.67 7.96
C PHE A 34 16.70 -38.35 9.40
N SER A 35 16.48 -39.27 10.35
CA SER A 35 16.90 -39.09 11.74
C SER A 35 18.41 -38.93 11.89
N GLU A 36 19.21 -39.72 11.15
CA GLU A 36 20.66 -39.62 11.14
C GLU A 36 21.10 -38.23 10.65
N GLY A 37 20.55 -37.78 9.52
CA GLY A 37 20.88 -36.47 8.96
C GLY A 37 20.48 -35.30 9.87
N LEU A 38 19.33 -35.38 10.56
CA LEU A 38 18.92 -34.35 11.52
C LEU A 38 19.86 -34.32 12.73
N PHE A 39 20.29 -35.47 13.24
CA PHE A 39 21.20 -35.55 14.38
C PHE A 39 22.58 -35.00 14.01
N GLU A 40 23.13 -35.37 12.85
CA GLU A 40 24.37 -34.81 12.33
C GLU A 40 24.29 -33.28 12.16
N TRP A 41 23.16 -32.76 11.69
CA TRP A 41 22.92 -31.32 11.58
C TRP A 41 22.95 -30.62 12.94
N VAL A 42 22.33 -31.21 13.98
CA VAL A 42 22.38 -30.69 15.35
C VAL A 42 23.81 -30.72 15.91
N GLU A 43 24.55 -31.82 15.74
CA GLU A 43 25.94 -31.94 16.21
C GLU A 43 26.86 -30.89 15.59
N GLN A 44 26.80 -30.75 14.26
CA GLN A 44 27.63 -29.81 13.52
C GLN A 44 27.27 -28.37 13.85
N GLY A 45 25.97 -28.06 13.91
CA GLY A 45 25.46 -26.74 14.26
C GLY A 45 25.81 -26.31 15.68
N TYR A 46 25.64 -27.21 16.65
CA TYR A 46 25.97 -26.93 18.05
C TYR A 46 27.47 -26.74 18.26
N ARG A 47 28.33 -27.47 17.53
CA ARG A 47 29.79 -27.27 17.56
C ARG A 47 30.19 -25.87 17.11
N ILE A 48 29.62 -25.41 16.00
CA ILE A 48 29.85 -24.04 15.50
C ILE A 48 29.45 -22.99 16.56
N LEU A 49 28.33 -23.22 17.24
CA LEU A 49 27.84 -22.32 18.28
C LEU A 49 28.70 -22.34 19.55
N SER A 50 29.23 -23.50 19.95
CA SER A 50 30.09 -23.63 21.13
C SER A 50 31.51 -23.08 20.94
N ASP A 51 31.98 -23.01 19.69
CA ASP A 51 33.30 -22.46 19.35
C ASP A 51 33.31 -20.93 19.38
N ASP A 52 32.14 -20.27 19.32
CA ASP A 52 31.99 -18.82 19.47
C ASP A 52 31.94 -18.44 20.96
N VAL A 53 33.09 -18.01 21.51
CA VAL A 53 33.33 -17.76 22.95
C VAL A 53 32.43 -16.65 23.54
N THR A 54 31.71 -15.90 22.70
CA THR A 54 31.02 -14.67 23.10
C THR A 54 29.56 -14.85 23.56
N THR A 55 28.97 -16.04 23.39
CA THR A 55 27.54 -16.27 23.68
C THR A 55 27.29 -17.60 24.40
N SER A 56 26.79 -17.55 25.63
CA SER A 56 26.13 -18.71 26.24
C SER A 56 24.82 -18.99 25.49
N PRO A 57 24.49 -20.25 25.13
CA PRO A 57 23.24 -20.55 24.45
C PRO A 57 22.05 -20.22 25.36
N ASP A 58 21.24 -19.24 24.95
CA ASP A 58 19.96 -18.94 25.59
C ASP A 58 19.01 -20.15 25.48
N PHE A 59 18.05 -20.25 26.40
CA PHE A 59 17.02 -21.28 26.31
C PHE A 59 16.27 -21.16 24.98
N CYS A 60 16.17 -22.27 24.24
CA CYS A 60 15.49 -22.32 22.97
C CYS A 60 14.72 -23.64 22.82
N SER A 61 13.53 -23.60 22.23
CA SER A 61 12.67 -24.76 22.00
C SER A 61 11.90 -24.62 20.69
N TRP A 62 12.01 -25.63 19.84
CA TRP A 62 11.45 -25.66 18.50
C TRP A 62 10.68 -26.97 18.27
N ARG A 63 9.38 -26.85 18.01
CA ARG A 63 8.58 -27.95 17.43
C ARG A 63 8.80 -27.95 15.92
N PHE A 64 8.73 -29.10 15.28
CA PHE A 64 8.88 -29.18 13.83
C PHE A 64 8.05 -30.27 13.18
N CYS A 65 7.76 -30.06 11.90
CA CYS A 65 7.22 -31.05 10.98
C CYS A 65 8.12 -31.11 9.74
N ALA A 66 8.40 -32.31 9.24
CA ALA A 66 9.22 -32.53 8.05
C ALA A 66 8.64 -33.63 7.17
N ARG A 67 8.97 -33.57 5.88
CA ARG A 67 8.61 -34.59 4.91
C ARG A 67 9.68 -35.68 4.87
N GLU A 68 9.28 -36.93 5.01
CA GLU A 68 10.12 -38.11 4.75
C GLU A 68 9.74 -38.77 3.42
N ALA A 69 10.55 -39.71 2.92
CA ALA A 69 10.25 -40.40 1.68
C ALA A 69 8.90 -41.15 1.76
N GLY A 70 7.97 -40.81 0.87
CA GLY A 70 6.61 -41.36 0.82
C GLY A 70 5.53 -40.30 0.89
N ARG A 71 4.41 -40.50 0.20
CA ARG A 71 3.33 -39.48 0.12
C ARG A 71 2.61 -39.25 1.46
N ASP A 72 2.53 -40.29 2.29
CA ASP A 72 1.85 -40.22 3.59
C ASP A 72 2.84 -40.19 4.77
N SER A 73 4.15 -40.13 4.53
CA SER A 73 5.17 -40.16 5.59
C SER A 73 5.39 -38.77 6.18
N LEU A 74 5.10 -38.62 7.48
CA LEU A 74 5.32 -37.40 8.24
C LEU A 74 6.34 -37.66 9.34
N VAL A 75 7.26 -36.70 9.52
CA VAL A 75 8.10 -36.62 10.72
C VAL A 75 7.62 -35.43 11.53
N CYS A 76 7.40 -35.61 12.82
CA CYS A 76 7.18 -34.49 13.74
C CYS A 76 7.96 -34.69 15.04
N GLY A 77 8.39 -33.58 15.63
CA GLY A 77 9.21 -33.66 16.83
C GLY A 77 9.45 -32.30 17.49
N LEU A 78 10.35 -32.32 18.45
CA LEU A 78 10.81 -31.16 19.20
C LEU A 78 12.32 -31.21 19.37
N ILE A 79 12.96 -30.05 19.24
CA ILE A 79 14.36 -29.82 19.56
C ILE A 79 14.41 -28.69 20.59
N ARG A 80 15.08 -28.91 21.72
CA ARG A 80 15.23 -27.85 22.73
C ARG A 80 16.56 -27.92 23.47
N LEU A 81 16.93 -26.83 24.13
CA LEU A 81 18.02 -26.85 25.08
C LEU A 81 17.66 -27.72 26.29
N SER A 82 18.62 -28.57 26.69
CA SER A 82 18.54 -29.49 27.81
C SER A 82 19.92 -29.62 28.46
N SER A 83 20.05 -30.41 29.51
CA SER A 83 21.32 -30.72 30.17
C SER A 83 21.38 -32.17 30.62
N ASP A 84 22.57 -32.71 30.83
CA ASP A 84 22.75 -33.98 31.55
C ASP A 84 22.55 -33.79 33.06
N SER A 85 22.69 -34.89 33.82
CA SER A 85 22.66 -34.87 35.29
C SER A 85 23.74 -33.99 35.94
N PHE A 86 24.77 -33.56 35.18
CA PHE A 86 25.85 -32.69 35.64
C PHE A 86 25.64 -31.22 35.23
N GLY A 87 24.52 -30.90 34.58
CA GLY A 87 24.20 -29.53 34.16
C GLY A 87 24.92 -29.07 32.88
N ARG A 88 25.59 -29.98 32.14
CA ARG A 88 26.23 -29.61 30.87
C ARG A 88 25.17 -29.48 29.80
N ALA A 89 25.01 -28.28 29.26
CA ALA A 89 24.01 -27.99 28.25
C ALA A 89 24.29 -28.72 26.93
N TYR A 90 23.23 -29.24 26.30
CA TYR A 90 23.25 -29.78 24.94
C TYR A 90 21.80 -29.92 24.43
N PRO A 91 21.54 -29.78 23.12
CA PRO A 91 20.20 -29.95 22.57
C PRO A 91 19.65 -31.36 22.79
N LEU A 92 18.36 -31.46 23.08
CA LEU A 92 17.58 -32.69 23.10
C LEU A 92 16.62 -32.67 21.92
N VAL A 93 16.69 -33.70 21.08
CA VAL A 93 15.78 -34.00 19.98
C VAL A 93 14.92 -35.19 20.39
N VAL A 94 13.60 -35.05 20.29
CA VAL A 94 12.64 -36.17 20.39
C VAL A 94 11.70 -36.06 19.20
N MET A 95 11.61 -37.12 18.40
CA MET A 95 10.82 -37.10 17.17
C MET A 95 10.23 -38.46 16.82
N GLY A 96 9.14 -38.43 16.08
CA GLY A 96 8.46 -39.61 15.55
C GLY A 96 8.31 -39.54 14.04
N SER A 97 8.43 -40.69 13.39
CA SER A 97 8.20 -40.88 11.97
C SER A 97 7.10 -41.92 11.75
N GLY A 98 6.12 -41.62 10.91
CA GLY A 98 5.05 -42.56 10.59
C GLY A 98 4.11 -42.09 9.49
N GLY A 99 3.16 -42.96 9.14
CA GLY A 99 2.11 -42.67 8.16
C GLY A 99 1.00 -41.79 8.75
N LEU A 100 0.59 -40.75 8.03
CA LEU A 100 -0.56 -39.90 8.35
C LEU A 100 -1.34 -39.55 7.08
N ARG A 101 -2.31 -40.37 6.69
CA ARG A 101 -3.02 -40.21 5.41
C ARG A 101 -3.59 -38.80 5.21
N GLY A 102 -3.35 -38.21 4.04
CA GLY A 102 -3.92 -36.92 3.64
C GLY A 102 -3.26 -35.69 4.27
N TRP A 103 -2.15 -35.86 5.00
CA TRP A 103 -1.49 -34.74 5.69
C TRP A 103 -0.93 -33.68 4.73
N LEU A 104 -0.41 -34.07 3.56
CA LEU A 104 0.09 -33.12 2.56
C LEU A 104 -1.00 -32.20 2.01
N GLU A 105 -2.24 -32.67 1.95
CA GLU A 105 -3.37 -31.86 1.48
C GLU A 105 -3.85 -30.91 2.59
N ASN A 106 -3.66 -31.29 3.85
CA ASN A 106 -4.14 -30.57 5.04
C ASN A 106 -2.99 -30.07 5.93
N TRP A 107 -1.82 -29.75 5.36
CA TRP A 107 -0.64 -29.47 6.16
C TRP A 107 -0.76 -28.20 7.01
N ASP A 108 -1.64 -27.30 6.59
CA ASP A 108 -2.09 -26.12 7.34
C ASP A 108 -2.74 -26.47 8.70
N LEU A 109 -3.24 -27.70 8.85
CA LEU A 109 -3.85 -28.21 10.09
C LEU A 109 -2.88 -29.01 10.97
N LEU A 110 -1.62 -29.18 10.55
CA LEU A 110 -0.61 -29.91 11.33
C LEU A 110 -0.40 -29.37 12.74
N PRO A 111 -0.46 -28.04 13.01
CA PRO A 111 -0.34 -27.53 14.37
C PRO A 111 -1.35 -28.17 15.33
N PHE A 112 -2.58 -28.40 14.87
CA PHE A 112 -3.65 -29.02 15.64
C PHE A 112 -3.54 -30.55 15.68
N ALA A 113 -3.17 -31.17 14.55
CA ALA A 113 -2.99 -32.61 14.46
C ALA A 113 -1.86 -33.12 15.39
N CYS A 114 -0.78 -32.34 15.53
CA CYS A 114 0.39 -32.68 16.32
C CYS A 114 0.35 -32.12 17.76
N GLU A 115 -0.63 -31.29 18.12
CA GLU A 115 -0.73 -30.60 19.42
C GLU A 115 -0.56 -31.56 20.61
N LYS A 116 -1.33 -32.67 20.62
CA LYS A 116 -1.30 -33.65 21.71
C LYS A 116 0.04 -34.37 21.79
N THR A 117 0.63 -34.68 20.65
CA THR A 117 1.93 -35.35 20.53
C THR A 117 3.05 -34.44 21.03
N TRP A 118 3.10 -33.18 20.60
CA TRP A 118 4.09 -32.23 21.07
C TRP A 118 3.97 -31.93 22.56
N ARG A 119 2.76 -31.84 23.12
CA ARG A 119 2.58 -31.68 24.57
C ARG A 119 3.19 -32.85 25.36
N GLN A 120 3.08 -34.08 24.86
CA GLN A 120 3.71 -35.24 25.49
C GLN A 120 5.23 -35.16 25.41
N ILE A 121 5.76 -34.78 24.24
CA ILE A 121 7.21 -34.60 24.05
C ILE A 121 7.76 -33.48 24.96
N GLU A 122 7.05 -32.36 25.08
CA GLU A 122 7.44 -31.25 25.96
C GLU A 122 7.42 -31.63 27.42
N HIS A 123 6.37 -32.32 27.86
CA HIS A 123 6.27 -32.83 29.22
C HIS A 123 7.45 -33.74 29.53
N LEU A 124 7.77 -34.66 28.61
CA LEU A 124 8.89 -35.57 28.74
C LEU A 124 10.23 -34.85 28.80
N ALA A 125 10.44 -33.86 27.93
CA ALA A 125 11.70 -33.14 27.87
C ALA A 125 11.92 -32.15 29.04
N ALA A 126 10.87 -31.77 29.76
CA ALA A 126 10.93 -30.85 30.90
C ALA A 126 10.93 -31.57 32.27
N ASN A 127 10.48 -32.82 32.32
CA ASN A 127 10.34 -33.58 33.56
C ASN A 127 11.65 -34.20 34.05
N LEU A 128 11.74 -34.36 35.37
CA LEU A 128 12.79 -35.16 35.99
C LEU A 128 12.34 -36.61 36.14
N TYR A 129 13.15 -37.56 35.66
CA TYR A 129 12.92 -38.98 35.85
C TYR A 129 13.93 -39.55 36.85
N SER A 130 13.45 -40.48 37.68
CA SER A 130 14.31 -41.19 38.64
C SER A 130 15.31 -42.14 37.98
N THR A 131 15.00 -42.62 36.77
CA THR A 131 15.86 -43.54 35.99
C THR A 131 15.70 -43.28 34.50
N PHE A 132 16.75 -43.58 33.73
CA PHE A 132 16.74 -43.47 32.27
C PHE A 132 15.73 -44.44 31.62
N ASN A 133 15.54 -45.65 32.17
CA ASN A 133 14.58 -46.62 31.62
C ASN A 133 13.14 -46.09 31.61
N ARG A 134 12.73 -45.31 32.63
CA ARG A 134 11.40 -44.68 32.63
C ARG A 134 11.24 -43.65 31.53
N LEU A 135 12.30 -42.88 31.24
CA LEU A 135 12.31 -41.95 30.12
C LEU A 135 12.13 -42.69 28.78
N GLU A 136 12.84 -43.81 28.60
CA GLU A 136 12.74 -44.64 27.39
C GLU A 136 11.33 -45.22 27.21
N GLU A 137 10.74 -45.77 28.27
CA GLU A 137 9.36 -46.28 28.27
C GLU A 137 8.36 -45.18 27.89
N GLU A 138 8.51 -43.97 28.45
CA GLU A 138 7.61 -42.87 28.15
C GLU A 138 7.77 -42.36 26.70
N ILE A 139 8.99 -42.31 26.16
CA ILE A 139 9.22 -41.95 24.74
C ILE A 139 8.50 -42.93 23.81
N GLN A 140 8.56 -44.24 24.10
CA GLN A 140 7.88 -45.24 23.27
C GLN A 140 6.35 -45.19 23.42
N SER A 141 5.84 -44.61 24.52
CA SER A 141 4.40 -44.47 24.78
C SER A 141 3.76 -43.23 24.13
N ILE A 142 4.56 -42.39 23.44
CA ILE A 142 4.07 -41.16 22.81
C ILE A 142 3.01 -41.52 21.75
N ARG A 143 1.87 -40.83 21.82
CA ARG A 143 0.76 -41.05 20.89
C ARG A 143 1.01 -40.30 19.58
N PRO A 144 0.80 -40.96 18.43
CA PRO A 144 0.99 -40.32 17.14
C PRO A 144 -0.05 -39.22 16.88
N PRO A 145 0.25 -38.27 15.98
CA PRO A 145 -0.71 -37.25 15.54
C PRO A 145 -1.92 -37.90 14.86
N LYS A 146 -3.07 -37.22 14.95
CA LYS A 146 -4.34 -37.71 14.41
C LYS A 146 -4.81 -36.85 13.24
N GLY A 147 -5.15 -37.49 12.12
CA GLY A 147 -5.62 -36.85 10.89
C GLY A 147 -7.12 -36.69 10.82
N ASP A 148 -7.79 -36.27 11.90
CA ASP A 148 -9.22 -35.94 11.89
C ASP A 148 -9.44 -34.60 11.17
N TRP A 149 -9.16 -34.56 9.86
CA TRP A 149 -9.02 -33.30 9.12
C TRP A 149 -10.30 -32.47 9.12
N VAL A 150 -11.47 -33.11 9.12
CA VAL A 150 -12.77 -32.43 9.17
C VAL A 150 -12.94 -31.74 10.53
N GLY A 151 -12.79 -32.49 11.63
CA GLY A 151 -12.89 -31.92 12.98
C GLY A 151 -11.81 -30.89 13.27
N LEU A 152 -10.59 -31.06 12.73
CA LEU A 152 -9.51 -30.09 12.86
C LEU A 152 -9.76 -28.82 12.03
N ALA A 153 -10.37 -28.94 10.85
CA ALA A 153 -10.78 -27.80 10.04
C ALA A 153 -11.91 -27.01 10.68
N GLU A 154 -12.87 -27.69 11.33
CA GLU A 154 -13.91 -27.08 12.15
C GLU A 154 -13.31 -26.39 13.38
N LYS A 155 -12.44 -27.07 14.13
CA LYS A 155 -11.71 -26.49 15.26
C LYS A 155 -10.93 -25.25 14.84
N ARG A 156 -10.25 -25.28 13.68
CA ARG A 156 -9.59 -24.10 13.11
C ARG A 156 -10.61 -23.04 12.73
N ARG A 157 -11.76 -23.39 12.14
CA ARG A 157 -12.80 -22.43 11.78
C ARG A 157 -13.38 -21.76 13.03
N GLU A 158 -13.52 -22.47 14.14
CA GLU A 158 -13.96 -21.94 15.44
C GLU A 158 -12.88 -21.07 16.09
N LEU A 159 -11.63 -21.54 16.14
CA LEU A 159 -10.49 -20.77 16.64
C LEU A 159 -10.30 -19.50 15.83
N ASN A 160 -10.26 -19.65 14.51
CA ASN A 160 -10.24 -18.51 13.62
C ASN A 160 -11.60 -17.81 13.62
N SER A 161 -12.75 -18.31 14.08
CA SER A 161 -13.99 -17.50 14.12
C SER A 161 -13.89 -16.34 15.12
N TYR A 162 -12.97 -16.47 16.09
CA TYR A 162 -12.31 -15.37 16.78
C TYR A 162 -10.95 -15.11 16.10
N GLY A 163 -10.97 -14.39 14.98
CA GLY A 163 -9.79 -14.12 14.16
C GLY A 163 -9.97 -14.32 12.65
N SER A 164 -11.21 -14.38 12.15
CA SER A 164 -11.61 -14.83 10.81
C SER A 164 -11.92 -13.61 9.96
N PRO A 165 -11.97 -13.70 8.63
CA PRO A 165 -12.66 -12.69 7.82
C PRO A 165 -14.13 -12.39 8.24
N LEU A 166 -14.68 -13.08 9.26
CA LEU A 166 -15.96 -12.81 9.94
C LEU A 166 -15.82 -12.39 11.42
N ASP A 167 -14.61 -12.18 11.94
CA ASP A 167 -14.36 -11.69 13.30
C ASP A 167 -14.23 -10.14 13.31
N PRO A 168 -15.01 -9.42 14.15
CA PRO A 168 -14.88 -7.97 14.31
C PRO A 168 -13.52 -7.50 14.86
N TYR A 169 -12.62 -8.43 15.24
CA TYR A 169 -11.26 -8.13 15.70
C TYR A 169 -10.13 -8.75 14.83
N ALA A 170 -10.44 -9.49 13.76
CA ALA A 170 -9.46 -9.97 12.78
C ALA A 170 -9.12 -8.92 11.71
N THR A 171 -9.88 -7.83 11.70
CA THR A 171 -9.71 -6.62 10.89
C THR A 171 -8.37 -5.90 11.14
N PHE A 172 -7.47 -6.49 11.92
CA PHE A 172 -6.20 -5.92 12.35
C PHE A 172 -4.97 -6.41 11.57
N LEU A 173 -5.15 -7.38 10.68
CA LEU A 173 -4.13 -7.83 9.74
C LEU A 173 -4.58 -7.48 8.32
N ASP A 174 -3.81 -6.69 7.57
CA ASP A 174 -4.07 -6.51 6.14
C ASP A 174 -3.78 -7.85 5.44
N LEU A 175 -4.82 -8.67 5.33
CA LEU A 175 -4.74 -9.99 4.71
C LEU A 175 -4.28 -9.88 3.24
N GLY A 176 -4.55 -8.77 2.55
CA GLY A 176 -4.08 -8.53 1.20
C GLY A 176 -2.56 -8.34 1.14
N ASP A 177 -2.00 -7.55 2.06
CA ASP A 177 -0.56 -7.38 2.23
C ASP A 177 0.12 -8.65 2.72
N LEU A 178 -0.44 -9.34 3.72
CA LEU A 178 0.10 -10.61 4.20
C LEU A 178 0.08 -11.69 3.12
N LYS A 179 -0.97 -11.76 2.29
CA LYS A 179 -1.01 -12.64 1.11
C LYS A 179 0.03 -12.25 0.08
N ARG A 180 0.23 -10.95 -0.19
CA ARG A 180 1.29 -10.46 -1.10
C ARG A 180 2.69 -10.79 -0.57
N LEU A 181 2.94 -10.61 0.72
CA LEU A 181 4.19 -10.97 1.38
C LEU A 181 4.44 -12.47 1.34
N ALA A 182 3.45 -13.28 1.72
CA ALA A 182 3.52 -14.73 1.61
C ALA A 182 3.73 -15.17 0.15
N ALA A 183 3.07 -14.55 -0.83
CA ALA A 183 3.28 -14.83 -2.25
C ALA A 183 4.69 -14.44 -2.73
N SER A 184 5.27 -13.35 -2.23
CA SER A 184 6.66 -12.94 -2.52
C SER A 184 7.69 -13.96 -2.03
N SER A 185 7.32 -14.81 -1.06
CA SER A 185 8.17 -15.85 -0.50
C SER A 185 8.19 -17.14 -1.33
N LYS A 186 7.33 -17.26 -2.35
CA LYS A 186 7.16 -18.48 -3.16
C LYS A 186 8.45 -19.04 -3.76
N CYS A 187 9.40 -18.17 -4.11
CA CYS A 187 10.67 -18.55 -4.73
C CYS A 187 11.86 -18.50 -3.76
N ARG A 188 11.65 -18.22 -2.46
CA ARG A 188 12.74 -18.13 -1.49
C ARG A 188 13.12 -19.53 -0.97
N PRO A 189 14.42 -19.84 -0.81
CA PRO A 189 14.86 -21.13 -0.29
C PRO A 189 14.49 -21.32 1.21
N GLU A 190 14.31 -20.23 1.93
CA GLU A 190 13.95 -20.18 3.34
C GLU A 190 13.08 -18.96 3.64
N LEU A 191 12.30 -19.04 4.72
CA LEU A 191 11.41 -17.97 5.18
C LEU A 191 11.37 -17.96 6.71
N PHE A 192 11.44 -16.77 7.29
CA PHE A 192 11.31 -16.55 8.73
C PHE A 192 10.17 -15.56 9.00
N VAL A 193 9.30 -15.90 9.94
CA VAL A 193 8.13 -15.09 10.31
C VAL A 193 8.08 -14.94 11.83
N SER A 194 8.01 -13.70 12.30
CA SER A 194 7.87 -13.40 13.73
C SER A 194 6.46 -13.70 14.23
N LEU A 195 6.36 -14.36 15.38
CA LEU A 195 5.10 -14.64 16.10
C LEU A 195 4.93 -13.80 17.37
N ASP A 196 5.96 -13.04 17.75
CA ASP A 196 6.08 -12.27 19.01
C ASP A 196 5.11 -11.11 19.20
N ARG A 197 4.51 -10.64 18.12
CA ARG A 197 3.51 -9.58 18.19
C ARG A 197 2.41 -9.96 17.21
N GLY A 198 1.16 -9.80 17.63
CA GLY A 198 -0.04 -9.84 16.81
C GLY A 198 -1.25 -9.49 17.65
N PRO A 199 -2.40 -9.18 17.02
CA PRO A 199 -3.60 -8.68 17.70
C PRO A 199 -4.23 -9.65 18.70
N CYS A 200 -3.72 -10.87 18.79
CA CYS A 200 -4.12 -11.82 19.81
C CYS A 200 -2.91 -12.27 20.63
N SER A 201 -3.06 -12.34 21.94
CA SER A 201 -2.07 -12.95 22.83
C SER A 201 -1.98 -14.48 22.66
N ASP A 202 -2.92 -15.10 21.94
CA ASP A 202 -2.91 -16.54 21.70
C ASP A 202 -2.02 -16.92 20.50
N MET A 203 -0.85 -17.46 20.83
CA MET A 203 0.17 -17.88 19.87
C MET A 203 -0.32 -18.99 18.92
N ILE A 204 -1.32 -19.79 19.32
CA ILE A 204 -1.87 -20.84 18.43
C ILE A 204 -2.63 -20.23 17.25
N LEU A 205 -3.23 -19.05 17.43
CA LEU A 205 -3.94 -18.34 16.35
C LEU A 205 -2.95 -17.80 15.33
N HIS A 206 -1.83 -17.20 15.77
CA HIS A 206 -0.78 -16.74 14.86
C HIS A 206 -0.18 -17.89 14.06
N VAL A 207 0.11 -19.02 14.72
CA VAL A 207 0.59 -20.24 14.06
C VAL A 207 -0.43 -20.73 13.04
N SER A 208 -1.71 -20.84 13.43
CA SER A 208 -2.82 -21.27 12.55
C SER A 208 -2.96 -20.41 11.30
N LEU A 209 -2.97 -19.08 11.47
CA LEU A 209 -3.14 -18.12 10.38
C LEU A 209 -1.99 -18.19 9.39
N TRP A 210 -0.74 -18.20 9.85
CA TRP A 210 0.42 -18.28 8.97
C TRP A 210 0.46 -19.59 8.21
N HIS A 211 0.09 -20.70 8.85
CA HIS A 211 -0.03 -21.99 8.16
C HIS A 211 -1.07 -21.95 7.03
N LEU A 212 -2.22 -21.32 7.25
CA LEU A 212 -3.24 -21.11 6.21
C LEU A 212 -2.72 -20.23 5.07
N LEU A 213 -2.13 -19.07 5.37
CA LEU A 213 -1.60 -18.14 4.36
C LEU A 213 -0.49 -18.79 3.51
N LEU A 214 0.40 -19.54 4.15
CA LEU A 214 1.47 -20.25 3.46
C LEU A 214 0.92 -21.40 2.61
N LYS A 215 -0.17 -22.06 3.03
CA LYS A 215 -0.86 -23.09 2.24
C LYS A 215 -1.49 -22.53 0.96
N GLU A 216 -2.06 -21.34 1.02
CA GLU A 216 -2.63 -20.68 -0.15
C GLU A 216 -1.58 -20.19 -1.15
N THR A 217 -0.34 -19.94 -0.69
CA THR A 217 0.70 -19.27 -1.49
C THR A 217 1.82 -20.19 -1.97
N LEU A 218 2.22 -21.18 -1.16
CA LEU A 218 3.26 -22.14 -1.51
C LEU A 218 2.69 -23.28 -2.37
N PRO A 219 3.42 -23.74 -3.40
CA PRO A 219 2.96 -24.81 -4.29
C PRO A 219 2.94 -26.19 -3.61
N ALA A 220 3.73 -26.37 -2.56
CA ALA A 220 3.85 -27.62 -1.81
C ALA A 220 4.33 -27.34 -0.37
N PHE A 221 4.21 -28.32 0.51
CA PHE A 221 4.82 -28.26 1.84
C PHE A 221 6.36 -28.11 1.73
N PRO A 222 7.01 -27.27 2.57
CA PRO A 222 8.47 -27.17 2.63
C PRO A 222 9.14 -28.50 2.99
N ASN A 223 10.47 -28.60 2.94
CA ASN A 223 11.12 -29.84 3.40
C ASN A 223 10.98 -29.99 4.93
N ILE A 224 11.14 -28.88 5.65
CA ILE A 224 10.96 -28.82 7.10
C ILE A 224 10.41 -27.44 7.50
N LEU A 225 9.57 -27.44 8.51
CA LEU A 225 8.98 -26.26 9.13
C LEU A 225 9.18 -26.35 10.64
N PHE A 226 9.74 -25.30 11.23
CA PHE A 226 9.95 -25.13 12.67
C PHE A 226 8.99 -24.06 13.22
N MET A 227 8.50 -24.28 14.44
CA MET A 227 7.67 -23.35 15.19
C MET A 227 8.13 -23.32 16.65
N GLY A 228 8.49 -22.15 17.16
CA GLY A 228 9.05 -22.01 18.51
C GLY A 228 10.08 -20.89 18.57
N GLY A 229 10.98 -20.95 19.54
CA GLY A 229 12.05 -19.99 19.70
C GLY A 229 12.57 -19.90 21.13
N ALA A 230 12.95 -18.71 21.55
CA ALA A 230 13.43 -18.40 22.89
C ALA A 230 12.27 -18.03 23.85
N LEU A 231 12.60 -17.70 25.11
CA LEU A 231 11.58 -17.30 26.10
C LEU A 231 10.87 -15.99 25.74
N ASP A 232 11.59 -15.08 25.09
CA ASP A 232 11.12 -13.74 24.71
C ASP A 232 10.77 -13.63 23.22
N LYS A 233 11.07 -14.68 22.44
CA LYS A 233 10.92 -14.68 20.98
C LYS A 233 10.37 -15.98 20.41
N ALA A 234 9.31 -15.91 19.63
CA ALA A 234 8.61 -16.97 18.94
C ALA A 234 8.59 -16.69 17.45
N LEU A 235 8.89 -17.72 16.66
CA LEU A 235 9.10 -17.66 15.22
C LEU A 235 8.48 -18.87 14.54
N LEU A 236 8.17 -18.67 13.26
CA LEU A 236 7.96 -19.72 12.28
C LEU A 236 9.12 -19.68 11.28
N ALA A 237 9.83 -20.79 11.12
CA ALA A 237 10.94 -20.91 10.18
C ALA A 237 10.71 -22.05 9.19
N LEU A 238 10.79 -21.76 7.90
CA LEU A 238 10.52 -22.72 6.82
C LEU A 238 11.75 -22.86 5.94
N PHE A 239 12.09 -24.10 5.60
CA PHE A 239 13.18 -24.40 4.67
C PHE A 239 12.67 -25.24 3.49
N GLN A 240 12.69 -24.66 2.30
CA GLN A 240 12.35 -25.34 1.04
C GLN A 240 13.55 -26.12 0.47
N ARG A 241 14.76 -25.85 0.98
CA ARG A 241 16.02 -26.55 0.70
C ARG A 241 16.39 -27.52 1.84
N PRO A 242 17.35 -28.43 1.64
CA PRO A 242 17.97 -29.18 2.73
C PRO A 242 18.62 -28.24 3.76
N LEU A 243 18.64 -28.67 5.02
CA LEU A 243 19.27 -27.94 6.12
C LEU A 243 20.79 -27.92 5.99
N LYS A 244 21.39 -26.78 6.34
CA LYS A 244 22.83 -26.56 6.43
C LYS A 244 23.22 -26.35 7.90
N PRO A 245 24.44 -26.69 8.33
CA PRO A 245 24.86 -26.50 9.72
C PRO A 245 24.67 -25.08 10.26
N ALA A 246 24.88 -24.05 9.43
CA ALA A 246 24.65 -22.65 9.81
C ALA A 246 23.18 -22.32 10.15
N ASP A 247 22.22 -23.09 9.64
CA ASP A 247 20.79 -22.90 9.94
C ASP A 247 20.50 -23.20 11.41
N PHE A 248 21.25 -24.12 12.02
CA PHE A 248 21.12 -24.41 13.44
C PHE A 248 21.51 -23.19 14.28
N SER A 249 22.65 -22.58 13.96
CA SER A 249 23.11 -21.36 14.64
C SER A 249 22.10 -20.23 14.50
N LEU A 250 21.49 -20.06 13.32
CA LEU A 250 20.39 -19.10 13.12
C LEU A 250 19.21 -19.39 14.05
N LEU A 251 18.74 -20.62 14.13
CA LEU A 251 17.63 -21.01 15.01
C LEU A 251 17.98 -20.91 16.51
N TRP A 252 19.26 -20.94 16.88
CA TRP A 252 19.71 -20.83 18.28
C TRP A 252 20.09 -19.40 18.71
N SER A 253 20.31 -18.48 17.78
CA SER A 253 20.73 -17.09 18.05
C SER A 253 19.60 -16.06 17.83
N ILE A 254 18.35 -16.46 18.01
CA ILE A 254 17.16 -15.63 17.79
C ILE A 254 17.17 -14.33 18.63
N SER A 255 17.63 -14.41 19.88
CA SER A 255 17.64 -13.29 20.82
C SER A 255 18.71 -12.25 20.45
N SER A 256 19.75 -12.64 19.71
CA SER A 256 20.82 -11.77 19.21
C SER A 256 20.35 -10.98 17.97
N GLY A 257 19.84 -9.76 18.17
CA GLY A 257 19.14 -8.93 17.18
C GLY A 257 19.86 -8.49 15.89
N GLY A 258 20.89 -9.19 15.42
CA GLY A 258 21.71 -8.82 14.26
C GLY A 258 21.49 -9.61 12.96
N LEU A 259 20.72 -10.70 12.95
CA LEU A 259 20.73 -11.68 11.85
C LEU A 259 19.55 -11.64 10.87
N TRP A 260 18.54 -10.79 11.09
CA TRP A 260 17.22 -10.98 10.47
C TRP A 260 16.81 -9.85 9.54
N LYS A 261 17.62 -9.56 8.51
CA LYS A 261 17.32 -8.54 7.48
C LYS A 261 16.16 -8.92 6.55
N ASP A 262 15.78 -10.21 6.50
CA ASP A 262 14.78 -10.75 5.57
C ASP A 262 13.60 -11.46 6.27
N MET A 263 13.42 -11.25 7.58
CA MET A 263 12.29 -11.77 8.34
C MET A 263 11.02 -10.98 8.01
N ILE A 264 9.89 -11.69 7.85
CA ILE A 264 8.59 -11.02 7.87
C ILE A 264 8.33 -10.59 9.31
N GLY A 265 8.48 -9.29 9.57
CA GLY A 265 8.51 -8.69 10.90
C GLY A 265 7.15 -8.44 11.54
N THR A 266 7.20 -7.92 12.77
CA THR A 266 6.05 -7.60 13.65
C THR A 266 5.43 -6.23 13.37
N GLU A 267 5.99 -5.46 12.44
CA GLU A 267 5.41 -4.20 11.97
C GLU A 267 3.99 -4.35 11.37
N TYR A 268 3.53 -5.59 11.14
CA TYR A 268 2.20 -5.92 10.63
C TYR A 268 1.23 -6.47 11.70
N SER A 269 1.68 -6.61 12.95
CA SER A 269 0.98 -7.41 13.97
C SER A 269 1.12 -6.78 15.36
N MET A 270 0.67 -5.54 15.54
CA MET A 270 0.52 -4.94 16.88
C MET A 270 -0.88 -5.23 17.44
N ASP A 271 -0.98 -5.74 18.68
CA ASP A 271 -2.25 -5.75 19.43
C ASP A 271 -2.56 -4.35 19.97
N ILE A 272 -3.08 -3.51 19.09
CA ILE A 272 -3.44 -2.13 19.40
C ILE A 272 -4.40 -2.05 20.60
N SER A 273 -5.18 -3.10 20.89
CA SER A 273 -6.07 -3.14 22.07
C SER A 273 -5.32 -3.06 23.41
N GLN A 274 -4.06 -3.52 23.45
CA GLN A 274 -3.23 -3.47 24.67
C GLN A 274 -2.58 -2.10 24.88
N ALA A 275 -2.55 -1.23 23.87
CA ALA A 275 -1.88 0.05 23.94
C ALA A 275 -2.44 0.94 25.08
N GLY A 276 -3.73 0.82 25.39
CA GLY A 276 -4.36 1.52 26.51
C GLY A 276 -4.23 0.81 27.87
N ARG A 277 -3.77 -0.46 27.91
CA ARG A 277 -3.79 -1.29 29.13
C ARG A 277 -2.43 -1.59 29.73
N GLN A 278 -1.43 -1.78 28.89
CA GLN A 278 -0.10 -2.22 29.34
C GLN A 278 0.81 -1.01 29.62
N PRO A 279 1.55 -1.02 30.75
CA PRO A 279 2.53 0.02 31.03
C PRO A 279 3.70 -0.07 30.05
N ILE A 280 4.34 1.07 29.76
CA ILE A 280 5.54 1.12 28.91
C ILE A 280 6.73 0.46 29.61
N SER A 281 6.87 0.70 30.91
CA SER A 281 7.86 0.05 31.76
C SER A 281 7.37 0.02 33.20
N VAL A 282 7.98 -0.85 34.03
CA VAL A 282 7.65 -0.94 35.47
C VAL A 282 7.96 0.36 36.19
N ASP A 283 9.08 1.02 35.84
CA ASP A 283 9.54 2.24 36.52
C ASP A 283 8.86 3.51 35.98
N ARG A 284 8.40 3.49 34.73
CA ARG A 284 7.66 4.59 34.08
C ARG A 284 6.46 4.03 33.31
N PRO A 285 5.31 3.83 33.99
CA PRO A 285 4.12 3.23 33.38
C PRO A 285 3.60 4.00 32.16
N ALA A 286 3.64 5.33 32.20
CA ALA A 286 3.22 6.21 31.11
C ALA A 286 4.34 6.61 30.13
N GLY A 287 5.57 6.15 30.35
CA GLY A 287 6.71 6.47 29.49
C GLY A 287 7.24 7.90 29.69
N SER A 288 7.60 8.57 28.59
CA SER A 288 8.20 9.92 28.60
C SER A 288 7.46 10.90 27.68
N ASP A 289 7.64 12.20 27.92
CA ASP A 289 7.08 13.25 27.06
C ASP A 289 7.69 13.19 25.65
N ILE A 290 6.85 13.07 24.62
CA ILE A 290 7.23 12.82 23.22
C ILE A 290 7.26 14.07 22.35
N ARG A 291 7.12 15.28 22.92
CA ARG A 291 7.08 16.55 22.17
C ARG A 291 8.27 16.83 21.24
N TYR A 292 9.41 16.20 21.47
CA TYR A 292 10.61 16.33 20.63
C TYR A 292 11.07 14.99 20.07
N ASP A 293 10.20 13.97 20.11
CA ASP A 293 10.49 12.66 19.54
C ASP A 293 10.25 12.71 18.03
N PRO A 294 11.22 12.31 17.20
CA PRO A 294 11.06 12.33 15.74
C PRO A 294 9.86 11.55 15.22
N ALA A 295 9.45 10.46 15.90
CA ALA A 295 8.27 9.70 15.53
C ALA A 295 6.97 10.48 15.77
N PHE A 296 6.95 11.35 16.79
CA PHE A 296 5.83 12.24 17.03
C PHE A 296 5.79 13.37 16.01
N ASP A 297 6.93 13.94 15.64
CA ASP A 297 7.01 14.97 14.58
C ASP A 297 6.50 14.40 13.23
N GLU A 298 6.88 13.17 12.89
CA GLU A 298 6.39 12.49 11.69
C GLU A 298 4.88 12.20 11.75
N LEU A 299 4.38 11.76 12.91
CA LEU A 299 2.94 11.53 13.12
C LEU A 299 2.16 12.84 13.01
N GLN A 300 2.61 13.89 13.69
CA GLN A 300 1.97 15.19 13.68
C GLN A 300 2.00 15.81 12.28
N SER A 301 3.11 15.69 11.54
CA SER A 301 3.19 16.16 10.15
C SER A 301 2.19 15.46 9.22
N GLU A 302 1.84 14.20 9.46
CA GLU A 302 0.81 13.50 8.69
C GLU A 302 -0.60 14.00 9.05
N VAL A 303 -0.89 14.18 10.34
CA VAL A 303 -2.19 14.66 10.82
C VAL A 303 -2.41 16.13 10.46
N ASP A 304 -1.35 16.94 10.47
CA ASP A 304 -1.39 18.35 10.10
C ASP A 304 -1.78 18.56 8.63
N LYS A 305 -1.73 17.54 7.76
CA LYS A 305 -2.29 17.61 6.40
C LYS A 305 -3.81 17.81 6.39
N LEU A 306 -4.51 17.47 7.50
CA LEU A 306 -5.96 17.67 7.65
C LEU A 306 -6.35 19.14 7.83
N THR A 307 -5.45 19.95 8.38
CA THR A 307 -5.70 21.33 8.79
C THR A 307 -4.85 22.32 8.01
N SER A 308 -3.64 21.91 7.62
CA SER A 308 -2.66 22.72 6.92
C SER A 308 -2.87 22.60 5.41
N PRO A 309 -3.40 23.65 4.77
CA PRO A 309 -3.63 23.61 3.34
C PRO A 309 -2.31 23.60 2.53
N ALA A 310 -1.19 23.94 3.18
CA ALA A 310 0.16 23.98 2.63
C ALA A 310 0.84 22.60 2.53
N LEU A 311 0.47 21.65 3.40
CA LEU A 311 0.96 20.26 3.36
C LEU A 311 0.09 19.44 2.40
N ALA A 312 0.18 19.74 1.11
CA ALA A 312 -0.75 19.20 0.14
C ALA A 312 -0.54 17.69 -0.14
N GLY A 313 -1.52 16.87 0.27
CA GLY A 313 -1.63 15.43 0.04
C GLY A 313 -2.73 14.83 0.91
N THR A 314 -3.36 13.73 0.50
CA THR A 314 -4.24 12.94 1.39
C THR A 314 -3.40 12.41 2.55
N VAL A 315 -3.96 12.46 3.76
CA VAL A 315 -3.35 11.87 4.96
C VAL A 315 -3.07 10.39 4.70
N ASN A 316 -1.86 9.93 5.01
CA ASN A 316 -1.58 8.51 5.02
C ASN A 316 -2.03 7.93 6.38
N TRP A 317 -3.28 7.45 6.43
CA TRP A 317 -3.87 6.94 7.66
C TRP A 317 -3.20 5.66 8.18
N GLU A 318 -2.62 4.83 7.31
CA GLU A 318 -1.82 3.67 7.72
C GLU A 318 -0.54 4.10 8.45
N LYS A 319 0.12 5.15 7.94
CA LYS A 319 1.29 5.77 8.57
C LYS A 319 0.91 6.37 9.93
N VAL A 320 -0.24 7.05 10.03
CA VAL A 320 -0.77 7.58 11.30
C VAL A 320 -1.00 6.46 12.30
N CYS A 321 -1.69 5.38 11.92
CA CYS A 321 -1.93 4.22 12.79
C CYS A 321 -0.62 3.62 13.30
N ARG A 322 0.36 3.38 12.41
CA ARG A 322 1.66 2.78 12.76
C ARG A 322 2.44 3.62 13.76
N PHE A 323 2.62 4.91 13.48
CA PHE A 323 3.39 5.77 14.38
C PHE A 323 2.66 5.99 15.71
N ALA A 324 1.33 6.15 15.69
CA ALA A 324 0.58 6.31 16.92
C ALA A 324 0.60 5.05 17.79
N SER A 325 0.49 3.85 17.19
CA SER A 325 0.60 2.59 17.93
C SER A 325 2.01 2.37 18.50
N ASP A 326 3.07 2.64 17.71
CA ASP A 326 4.46 2.52 18.18
C ASP A 326 4.75 3.43 19.37
N ILE A 327 4.28 4.69 19.31
CA ILE A 327 4.44 5.64 20.40
C ILE A 327 3.71 5.16 21.65
N LEU A 328 2.43 4.76 21.53
CA LEU A 328 1.62 4.35 22.67
C LEU A 328 2.10 3.05 23.31
N MET A 329 2.68 2.14 22.55
CA MET A 329 3.19 0.87 23.08
C MET A 329 4.58 0.98 23.70
N HIS A 330 5.45 1.83 23.15
CA HIS A 330 6.89 1.77 23.48
C HIS A 330 7.47 3.06 24.05
N LYS A 331 6.81 4.20 23.88
CA LYS A 331 7.41 5.51 24.19
C LYS A 331 6.62 6.34 25.19
N SER A 332 5.33 6.55 24.95
CA SER A 332 4.51 7.48 25.75
C SER A 332 3.03 7.16 25.71
N LYS A 333 2.36 7.22 26.86
CA LYS A 333 0.90 7.25 26.95
C LYS A 333 0.43 8.69 26.80
N ASP A 334 0.15 9.10 25.56
CA ASP A 334 -0.24 10.47 25.23
C ASP A 334 -1.67 10.52 24.66
N LEU A 335 -2.51 11.43 25.18
CA LEU A 335 -3.92 11.59 24.76
C LEU A 335 -4.06 12.04 23.32
N LEU A 336 -3.19 12.93 22.86
CA LEU A 336 -3.28 13.46 21.50
C LEU A 336 -2.91 12.36 20.51
N VAL A 337 -1.87 11.59 20.82
CA VAL A 337 -1.47 10.41 20.05
C VAL A 337 -2.57 9.33 20.05
N ALA A 338 -3.21 9.09 21.20
CA ALA A 338 -4.37 8.20 21.29
C ALA A 338 -5.54 8.71 20.43
N GLY A 339 -5.77 10.03 20.42
CA GLY A 339 -6.75 10.66 19.55
C GLY A 339 -6.46 10.43 18.07
N TYR A 340 -5.22 10.65 17.65
CA TYR A 340 -4.75 10.39 16.28
C TYR A 340 -4.95 8.93 15.88
N LEU A 341 -4.69 8.01 16.81
CA LEU A 341 -4.90 6.58 16.60
C LEU A 341 -6.39 6.27 16.38
N VAL A 342 -7.33 6.79 17.18
CA VAL A 342 -8.77 6.54 16.99
C VAL A 342 -9.23 6.96 15.59
N VAL A 343 -8.84 8.17 15.16
CA VAL A 343 -9.22 8.71 13.85
C VAL A 343 -8.56 7.91 12.72
N GLY A 344 -7.27 7.58 12.85
CA GLY A 344 -6.56 6.75 11.88
C GLY A 344 -7.19 5.36 11.73
N LEU A 345 -7.58 4.74 12.84
CA LEU A 345 -8.27 3.45 12.83
C LEU A 345 -9.65 3.54 12.20
N THR A 346 -10.40 4.62 12.45
CA THR A 346 -11.69 4.88 11.80
C THR A 346 -11.54 4.95 10.28
N HIS A 347 -10.48 5.61 9.79
CA HIS A 347 -10.22 5.72 8.34
C HIS A 347 -9.66 4.45 7.69
N THR A 348 -8.87 3.66 8.41
CA THR A 348 -8.24 2.44 7.87
C THR A 348 -9.10 1.19 8.07
N ARG A 349 -9.86 1.12 9.16
CA ARG A 349 -10.58 -0.08 9.63
C ARG A 349 -12.07 0.17 9.91
N ARG A 350 -12.60 1.34 9.51
CA ARG A 350 -14.03 1.68 9.50
C ARG A 350 -14.69 1.50 10.90
N ASN A 351 -15.83 0.83 10.99
CA ASN A 351 -16.63 0.68 12.21
C ASN A 351 -15.86 -0.02 13.34
N ASP A 352 -15.13 -1.10 13.01
CA ASP A 352 -14.30 -1.84 13.98
C ASP A 352 -13.13 -1.01 14.47
N GLY A 353 -12.52 -0.23 13.57
CA GLY A 353 -11.46 0.71 13.89
C GLY A 353 -11.89 1.76 14.90
N PHE A 354 -13.09 2.33 14.73
CA PHE A 354 -13.65 3.30 15.66
C PHE A 354 -13.90 2.67 17.05
N ALA A 355 -14.57 1.52 17.09
CA ALA A 355 -14.89 0.82 18.34
C ALA A 355 -13.63 0.47 19.15
N MET A 356 -12.59 -0.03 18.47
CA MET A 356 -11.30 -0.31 19.09
C MET A 356 -10.61 0.98 19.57
N GLY A 357 -10.57 2.02 18.73
CA GLY A 357 -9.92 3.27 19.07
C GLY A 357 -10.50 3.90 20.34
N ILE A 358 -11.84 3.96 20.43
CA ILE A 358 -12.53 4.45 21.64
C ILE A 358 -12.23 3.57 22.86
N SER A 359 -12.16 2.26 22.69
CA SER A 359 -11.80 1.34 23.79
C SER A 359 -10.38 1.58 24.30
N VAL A 360 -9.41 1.74 23.39
CA VAL A 360 -8.01 2.06 23.73
C VAL A 360 -7.91 3.41 24.43
N PHE A 361 -8.62 4.41 23.94
CA PHE A 361 -8.64 5.74 24.54
C PHE A 361 -9.25 5.71 25.95
N SER A 362 -10.37 5.00 26.14
CA SER A 362 -11.01 4.78 27.44
C SER A 362 -10.06 4.10 28.42
N ASP A 363 -9.45 2.98 28.01
CA ASP A 363 -8.55 2.19 28.85
C ASP A 363 -7.30 3.02 29.25
N LEU A 364 -6.80 3.86 28.34
CA LEU A 364 -5.67 4.76 28.59
C LEU A 364 -6.02 5.82 29.65
N CYS A 365 -7.20 6.43 29.55
CA CYS A 365 -7.72 7.36 30.55
C CYS A 365 -7.89 6.68 31.91
N GLU A 366 -8.53 5.51 31.96
CA GLU A 366 -8.81 4.81 33.22
C GLU A 366 -7.54 4.37 33.97
N ARG A 367 -6.49 3.94 33.25
CA ARG A 367 -5.31 3.29 33.86
C ARG A 367 -4.13 4.21 34.09
N PHE A 368 -3.95 5.22 33.25
CA PHE A 368 -2.74 6.03 33.26
C PHE A 368 -2.99 7.49 33.62
N TRP A 369 -4.22 7.88 33.99
CA TRP A 369 -4.62 9.29 34.12
C TRP A 369 -3.60 10.19 34.83
N ASP A 370 -3.05 9.73 35.94
CA ASP A 370 -2.15 10.56 36.74
C ASP A 370 -0.81 10.84 36.04
N ASP A 371 -0.27 9.86 35.34
CA ASP A 371 1.06 9.90 34.73
C ASP A 371 1.05 10.21 33.22
N LEU A 372 -0.13 10.24 32.60
CA LEU A 372 -0.30 10.38 31.16
C LEU A 372 0.11 11.78 30.63
N PHE A 373 0.43 11.86 29.33
CA PHE A 373 0.77 13.10 28.61
C PHE A 373 -0.39 13.67 27.78
N PRO A 374 -0.60 15.01 27.72
CA PRO A 374 0.11 16.05 28.46
C PRO A 374 -0.02 15.91 29.98
N SER A 375 1.03 16.23 30.75
CA SER A 375 1.05 16.10 32.22
C SER A 375 -0.10 16.84 32.92
N ARG A 376 -0.46 16.49 34.16
CA ARG A 376 -1.50 17.18 34.96
C ARG A 376 -1.31 18.69 35.11
N ILE A 377 -0.08 19.22 35.02
CA ILE A 377 0.17 20.68 35.05
C ILE A 377 -0.41 21.37 33.80
N ARG A 378 -0.67 20.61 32.73
CA ARG A 378 -1.19 21.08 31.44
C ARG A 378 -2.62 20.56 31.19
N MET A 379 -3.52 20.73 32.17
CA MET A 379 -4.92 20.30 32.04
C MET A 379 -5.63 20.86 30.79
N ARG A 380 -5.33 22.11 30.39
CA ARG A 380 -5.84 22.68 29.13
C ARG A 380 -5.38 21.90 27.89
N GLY A 381 -4.18 21.34 27.92
CA GLY A 381 -3.67 20.49 26.84
C GLY A 381 -4.40 19.15 26.77
N ARG A 382 -4.77 18.55 27.91
CA ARG A 382 -5.62 17.35 27.94
C ARG A 382 -7.02 17.64 27.40
N ALA A 383 -7.63 18.75 27.81
CA ALA A 383 -8.93 19.19 27.29
C ALA A 383 -8.89 19.39 25.77
N GLY A 384 -7.84 20.06 25.24
CA GLY A 384 -7.67 20.24 23.80
C GLY A 384 -7.47 18.94 23.02
N ALA A 385 -6.80 17.93 23.59
CA ALA A 385 -6.66 16.62 22.97
C ALA A 385 -7.99 15.86 22.88
N VAL A 386 -8.82 15.94 23.93
CA VAL A 386 -10.18 15.37 23.94
C VAL A 386 -11.07 16.11 22.93
N GLU A 387 -11.04 17.44 22.91
CA GLU A 387 -11.81 18.26 21.97
C GLU A 387 -11.47 17.90 20.52
N TRP A 388 -10.17 17.79 20.22
CA TRP A 388 -9.69 17.36 18.90
C TRP A 388 -10.22 15.97 18.53
N LEU A 389 -10.18 15.00 19.46
CA LEU A 389 -10.71 13.65 19.23
C LEU A 389 -12.20 13.69 18.88
N LEU A 390 -13.02 14.37 19.68
CA LEU A 390 -14.48 14.38 19.51
C LEU A 390 -14.86 15.02 18.17
N GLU A 391 -14.31 16.20 17.87
CA GLU A 391 -14.56 16.90 16.61
C GLU A 391 -14.20 16.01 15.41
N ARG A 392 -13.01 15.41 15.45
CA ARG A 392 -12.51 14.59 14.33
C ARG A 392 -13.25 13.28 14.16
N CYS A 393 -13.61 12.61 15.24
CA CYS A 393 -14.42 11.40 15.20
C CYS A 393 -15.80 11.68 14.60
N THR A 394 -16.50 12.72 15.07
CA THR A 394 -17.80 13.10 14.52
C THR A 394 -17.71 13.43 13.03
N MET A 395 -16.71 14.21 12.63
CA MET A 395 -16.49 14.52 11.21
C MET A 395 -16.22 13.26 10.38
N SER A 396 -15.33 12.38 10.85
CA SER A 396 -14.92 11.17 10.12
C SER A 396 -16.10 10.20 9.94
N LEU A 397 -16.89 10.01 10.99
CA LEU A 397 -18.09 9.16 10.95
C LEU A 397 -19.14 9.70 9.98
N ARG A 398 -19.44 11.02 10.03
CA ARG A 398 -20.42 11.65 9.13
C ARG A 398 -19.98 11.68 7.66
N GLN A 399 -18.67 11.68 7.40
CA GLN A 399 -18.13 11.60 6.04
C GLN A 399 -18.19 10.19 5.43
N MET A 400 -18.58 9.18 6.20
CA MET A 400 -18.66 7.79 5.76
C MET A 400 -20.07 7.22 5.94
N PRO A 401 -21.04 7.61 5.07
CA PRO A 401 -22.44 7.20 5.21
C PRO A 401 -22.68 5.69 5.04
N ASP A 402 -21.73 4.96 4.43
CA ASP A 402 -21.81 3.50 4.25
C ASP A 402 -21.32 2.71 5.49
N LEU A 403 -20.94 3.38 6.59
CA LEU A 403 -20.55 2.68 7.82
C LEU A 403 -21.78 2.04 8.48
N SER A 404 -21.69 0.74 8.76
CA SER A 404 -22.70 -0.01 9.50
C SER A 404 -22.08 -0.59 10.76
N PHE A 405 -22.78 -0.48 11.88
CA PHE A 405 -22.37 -1.02 13.18
C PHE A 405 -23.35 -2.12 13.59
N PRO A 406 -22.89 -3.33 13.98
CA PRO A 406 -23.74 -4.33 14.62
C PRO A 406 -24.35 -3.77 15.92
N ALA A 407 -25.57 -4.18 16.24
CA ALA A 407 -26.27 -3.70 17.44
C ALA A 407 -25.46 -3.90 18.74
N SER A 408 -24.76 -5.03 18.87
CA SER A 408 -23.86 -5.30 19.99
C SER A 408 -22.68 -4.32 20.06
N GLN A 409 -22.16 -3.87 18.92
CA GLN A 409 -21.08 -2.89 18.84
C GLN A 409 -21.58 -1.48 19.21
N ILE A 410 -22.79 -1.11 18.79
CA ILE A 410 -23.42 0.17 19.15
C ILE A 410 -23.61 0.27 20.67
N ILE A 411 -24.14 -0.77 21.31
CA ILE A 411 -24.33 -0.83 22.77
C ILE A 411 -23.00 -0.62 23.50
N LEU A 412 -21.95 -1.34 23.10
CA LEU A 412 -20.62 -1.23 23.71
C LEU A 412 -20.01 0.16 23.50
N ILE A 413 -20.15 0.74 22.31
CA ILE A 413 -19.68 2.10 22.01
C ILE A 413 -20.39 3.12 22.91
N LYS A 414 -21.73 3.06 23.01
CA LYS A 414 -22.53 3.98 23.85
C LYS A 414 -22.16 3.87 25.32
N GLU A 415 -21.97 2.65 25.82
CA GLU A 415 -21.52 2.41 27.20
C GLU A 415 -20.14 3.02 27.45
N ARG A 416 -19.19 2.83 26.53
CA ARG A 416 -17.83 3.37 26.64
C ARG A 416 -17.78 4.89 26.53
N LEU A 417 -18.54 5.48 25.60
CA LEU A 417 -18.63 6.94 25.47
C LEU A 417 -19.23 7.56 26.74
N SER A 418 -20.29 6.97 27.30
CA SER A 418 -20.90 7.44 28.55
C SER A 418 -19.91 7.35 29.73
N LYS A 419 -19.18 6.23 29.86
CA LYS A 419 -18.15 6.07 30.90
C LYS A 419 -17.04 7.11 30.77
N LEU A 420 -16.58 7.34 29.54
CA LEU A 420 -15.54 8.32 29.25
C LEU A 420 -16.01 9.75 29.53
N GLU A 421 -17.24 10.09 29.20
CA GLU A 421 -17.86 11.39 29.49
C GLU A 421 -17.94 11.67 31.00
N ILE A 422 -18.40 10.69 31.79
CA ILE A 422 -18.43 10.80 33.26
C ILE A 422 -17.01 10.99 33.80
N PHE A 423 -16.07 10.12 33.39
CA PHE A 423 -14.69 10.17 33.85
C PHE A 423 -14.02 11.51 33.53
N LEU A 424 -14.18 12.02 32.31
CA LEU A 424 -13.61 13.29 31.89
C LEU A 424 -14.29 14.48 32.58
N GLY A 425 -15.61 14.41 32.83
CA GLY A 425 -16.34 15.43 33.59
C GLY A 425 -15.88 15.56 35.05
N GLU A 426 -15.50 14.45 35.68
CA GLU A 426 -14.93 14.46 37.04
C GLU A 426 -13.49 14.99 37.07
N ASN A 427 -12.73 14.79 35.99
CA ASN A 427 -11.30 15.05 35.95
C ASN A 427 -10.89 16.33 35.20
N LEU A 428 -11.79 16.96 34.43
CA LEU A 428 -11.54 18.20 33.68
C LEU A 428 -12.57 19.29 34.07
N GLU A 429 -12.10 20.47 34.47
CA GLU A 429 -12.97 21.60 34.87
C GLU A 429 -13.90 22.11 33.76
N ASN A 430 -13.52 21.92 32.48
CA ASN A 430 -14.32 22.26 31.30
C ASN A 430 -14.22 21.11 30.29
N ALA A 431 -14.79 19.95 30.62
CA ALA A 431 -14.77 18.78 29.76
C ALA A 431 -15.51 19.06 28.42
N PRO A 432 -14.91 18.71 27.26
CA PRO A 432 -15.59 18.80 25.96
C PRO A 432 -16.86 17.94 25.89
N SER A 433 -17.87 18.40 25.16
CA SER A 433 -19.17 17.73 25.06
C SER A 433 -19.17 16.56 24.07
N PHE A 434 -19.78 15.44 24.46
CA PHE A 434 -19.95 14.24 23.63
C PHE A 434 -21.24 14.26 22.79
N ALA A 435 -22.05 15.32 22.87
CA ALA A 435 -23.40 15.40 22.30
C ALA A 435 -23.47 14.97 20.83
N SER A 436 -22.56 15.44 19.98
CA SER A 436 -22.58 15.13 18.54
C SER A 436 -22.27 13.66 18.19
N LEU A 437 -21.52 12.96 19.04
CA LEU A 437 -21.31 11.50 18.88
C LEU A 437 -22.52 10.71 19.38
N HIS A 438 -23.12 11.13 20.51
CA HIS A 438 -24.36 10.51 21.00
C HIS A 438 -25.51 10.68 19.99
N GLU A 439 -25.68 11.87 19.42
CA GLU A 439 -26.64 12.11 18.32
C GLU A 439 -26.41 11.15 17.15
N TYR A 440 -25.17 11.03 16.67
CA TYR A 440 -24.84 10.13 15.56
C TYR A 440 -25.23 8.67 15.84
N PHE A 441 -24.91 8.13 17.02
CA PHE A 441 -25.25 6.74 17.37
C PHE A 441 -26.72 6.53 17.78
N ASN A 442 -27.44 7.60 18.14
CA ASN A 442 -28.88 7.55 18.38
C ASN A 442 -29.68 7.61 17.07
N GLU A 443 -29.22 8.38 16.07
CA GLU A 443 -29.85 8.43 14.73
C GLU A 443 -29.73 7.10 13.97
N MET A 444 -28.70 6.29 14.25
CA MET A 444 -28.56 4.93 13.72
C MET A 444 -29.57 3.94 14.30
N GLU A 445 -30.25 4.28 15.39
CA GLU A 445 -31.38 3.52 15.93
C GLU A 445 -32.71 4.14 15.49
N SER A 446 -33.44 3.45 14.60
CA SER A 446 -34.88 3.65 14.47
C SER A 446 -35.57 2.44 13.83
N PRO A 447 -36.82 2.13 14.18
CA PRO A 447 -37.27 1.60 15.46
C PRO A 447 -37.82 0.17 15.27
N LEU A 448 -37.32 -0.81 16.01
CA LEU A 448 -37.99 -2.08 16.18
C LEU A 448 -38.44 -2.21 17.64
N GLU A 449 -39.75 -2.06 17.80
CA GLU A 449 -40.60 -2.69 18.81
C GLU A 449 -40.25 -2.41 20.27
N GLU A 450 -40.92 -1.37 20.80
CA GLU A 450 -41.50 -1.44 22.13
C GLU A 450 -42.41 -2.68 22.22
N SER A 451 -41.83 -3.82 22.61
CA SER A 451 -42.57 -4.94 23.18
C SER A 451 -41.96 -5.29 24.52
N SER A 452 -42.49 -4.61 25.54
CA SER A 452 -42.67 -5.05 26.93
C SER A 452 -41.54 -5.87 27.56
N PHE A 453 -40.59 -5.19 28.20
CA PHE A 453 -39.93 -5.71 29.39
C PHE A 453 -39.85 -4.62 30.46
N ALA A 454 -40.96 -4.41 31.14
CA ALA A 454 -41.01 -3.87 32.49
C ALA A 454 -42.25 -4.44 33.19
N GLU A 455 -42.05 -4.94 34.40
CA GLU A 455 -42.96 -5.74 35.27
C GLU A 455 -42.98 -7.23 34.88
N GLU A 456 -42.33 -8.15 35.60
CA GLU A 456 -42.23 -8.26 37.06
C GLU A 456 -41.00 -9.11 37.42
N ALA A 457 -40.03 -8.50 38.10
CA ALA A 457 -39.11 -9.23 38.96
C ALA A 457 -39.76 -9.28 40.35
N LEU A 458 -39.91 -10.47 40.94
CA LEU A 458 -39.89 -10.75 42.40
C LEU A 458 -40.14 -12.26 42.67
N LEU A 459 -39.04 -13.05 42.68
CA LEU A 459 -38.66 -14.15 43.61
C LEU A 459 -39.66 -15.31 43.96
N PRO A 460 -39.24 -16.42 44.61
CA PRO A 460 -38.10 -17.33 44.38
C PRO A 460 -38.44 -18.85 44.49
N GLU A 461 -37.44 -19.69 44.26
CA GLU A 461 -37.22 -21.07 44.77
C GLU A 461 -38.01 -22.30 44.23
N ALA A 462 -37.23 -23.37 44.09
CA ALA A 462 -37.46 -24.70 43.49
C ALA A 462 -38.37 -25.63 44.37
N PRO A 463 -38.55 -26.96 44.10
CA PRO A 463 -38.04 -27.83 43.03
C PRO A 463 -39.07 -28.84 42.44
N SER A 464 -38.56 -29.69 41.54
CA SER A 464 -38.89 -31.12 41.34
C SER A 464 -39.85 -31.58 40.22
N ARG A 465 -39.26 -32.48 39.41
CA ARG A 465 -39.74 -33.81 38.96
C ARG A 465 -40.52 -33.99 37.66
N GLU A 466 -39.86 -34.78 36.81
CA GLU A 466 -40.31 -35.99 36.10
C GLU A 466 -41.23 -35.88 34.87
N GLU A 467 -40.64 -36.35 33.76
CA GLU A 467 -41.16 -37.29 32.75
C GLU A 467 -42.57 -37.10 32.14
N GLY A 468 -42.59 -36.97 30.81
CA GLY A 468 -43.82 -37.08 30.02
C GLY A 468 -43.56 -37.09 28.51
N VAL A 469 -43.39 -38.29 27.98
CA VAL A 469 -43.32 -38.67 26.56
C VAL A 469 -44.54 -38.17 25.77
N HIS A 470 -44.37 -37.65 24.54
CA HIS A 470 -44.98 -38.21 23.31
C HIS A 470 -44.74 -37.40 22.02
N ALA A 471 -44.04 -38.08 21.09
CA ALA A 471 -44.31 -38.30 19.66
C ALA A 471 -44.67 -37.14 18.71
N GLU A 472 -43.77 -36.95 17.75
CA GLU A 472 -43.81 -36.10 16.56
C GLU A 472 -44.11 -36.94 15.30
N PRO A 473 -44.81 -36.40 14.28
CA PRO A 473 -44.73 -36.91 12.92
C PRO A 473 -44.20 -35.87 11.91
N LEU A 474 -43.28 -36.35 11.05
CA LEU A 474 -42.84 -35.85 9.72
C LEU A 474 -44.02 -35.57 8.76
N PRO A 475 -43.90 -34.79 7.64
CA PRO A 475 -42.86 -34.86 6.57
C PRO A 475 -42.46 -33.45 6.02
N GLU A 476 -41.67 -33.16 4.96
CA GLU A 476 -41.35 -33.80 3.68
C GLU A 476 -40.17 -33.03 3.01
N ARG A 477 -39.51 -33.61 2.00
CA ARG A 477 -38.23 -33.16 1.39
C ARG A 477 -38.38 -32.57 -0.03
N GLU A 478 -37.40 -31.74 -0.38
CA GLU A 478 -36.83 -31.40 -1.72
C GLU A 478 -37.56 -30.43 -2.69
N PRO A 479 -36.85 -29.74 -3.65
CA PRO A 479 -35.45 -29.92 -4.09
C PRO A 479 -34.60 -28.64 -4.32
N GLU A 480 -33.30 -28.88 -4.56
CA GLU A 480 -32.26 -27.99 -5.07
C GLU A 480 -32.52 -27.47 -6.51
N LYS A 481 -32.03 -26.26 -6.83
CA LYS A 481 -31.73 -25.81 -8.20
C LYS A 481 -30.46 -24.96 -8.28
N GLU A 482 -29.65 -25.31 -9.28
CA GLU A 482 -28.46 -24.65 -9.82
C GLU A 482 -28.66 -23.14 -10.08
N LYS A 483 -27.58 -22.35 -9.97
CA LYS A 483 -27.50 -21.01 -10.58
C LYS A 483 -26.45 -20.97 -11.68
N ALA A 484 -26.95 -20.93 -12.92
CA ALA A 484 -26.25 -20.37 -14.06
C ALA A 484 -26.40 -18.83 -14.09
N SER A 485 -25.41 -18.16 -14.65
CA SER A 485 -25.33 -16.71 -14.84
C SER A 485 -26.43 -16.15 -15.72
N ASN A 486 -27.14 -15.13 -15.24
CA ASN A 486 -27.42 -13.87 -15.95
C ASN A 486 -28.47 -13.11 -15.13
N THR A 487 -28.05 -12.01 -14.50
CA THR A 487 -28.99 -10.99 -14.03
C THR A 487 -28.67 -9.72 -14.81
N GLN A 488 -29.61 -9.31 -15.66
CA GLN A 488 -29.58 -8.01 -16.30
C GLN A 488 -29.60 -6.95 -15.19
N ALA A 489 -28.49 -6.22 -15.06
CA ALA A 489 -28.37 -5.11 -14.14
C ALA A 489 -29.41 -4.03 -14.48
N SER A 490 -30.23 -3.66 -13.51
CA SER A 490 -31.10 -2.49 -13.62
C SER A 490 -30.25 -1.23 -13.82
N GLY A 491 -30.71 -0.25 -14.61
CA GLY A 491 -29.92 0.95 -14.92
C GLY A 491 -29.48 1.79 -13.71
N HIS A 492 -30.06 1.55 -12.53
CA HIS A 492 -29.64 2.18 -11.28
C HIS A 492 -28.30 1.61 -10.77
N ASP A 493 -28.07 0.32 -10.98
CA ASP A 493 -26.86 -0.41 -10.60
C ASP A 493 -25.64 0.07 -11.42
N ALA A 494 -25.88 0.33 -12.72
CA ALA A 494 -24.85 0.86 -13.62
C ALA A 494 -24.39 2.28 -13.24
N GLY A 495 -25.29 3.13 -12.73
CA GLY A 495 -24.95 4.48 -12.28
C GLY A 495 -24.06 4.49 -11.03
N VAL A 496 -24.35 3.59 -10.08
CA VAL A 496 -23.52 3.40 -8.88
C VAL A 496 -22.14 2.88 -9.27
N MET A 497 -22.07 1.87 -10.15
CA MET A 497 -20.80 1.34 -10.67
C MET A 497 -19.95 2.41 -11.38
N VAL A 498 -20.57 3.29 -12.17
CA VAL A 498 -19.85 4.41 -12.81
C VAL A 498 -19.30 5.38 -11.76
N SER A 499 -20.10 5.73 -10.74
CA SER A 499 -19.66 6.60 -9.64
C SER A 499 -18.46 6.01 -8.88
N GLU A 500 -18.50 4.72 -8.56
CA GLU A 500 -17.40 3.99 -7.91
C GLU A 500 -16.15 3.90 -8.79
N ALA A 501 -16.33 3.69 -10.10
CA ALA A 501 -15.23 3.68 -11.06
C ALA A 501 -14.56 5.06 -11.17
N LEU A 502 -15.33 6.14 -11.19
CA LEU A 502 -14.79 7.51 -11.22
C LEU A 502 -14.05 7.84 -9.93
N LYS A 503 -14.56 7.44 -8.75
CA LYS A 503 -13.84 7.58 -7.47
C LYS A 503 -12.52 6.80 -7.48
N SER A 504 -12.54 5.56 -7.97
CA SER A 504 -11.34 4.73 -8.12
C SER A 504 -10.31 5.36 -9.08
N LEU A 505 -10.78 5.99 -10.17
CA LEU A 505 -9.93 6.74 -11.09
C LEU A 505 -9.32 8.00 -10.44
N GLN A 506 -10.06 8.72 -9.60
CA GLN A 506 -9.53 9.86 -8.83
C GLN A 506 -8.42 9.38 -7.88
N GLU A 507 -8.64 8.30 -7.14
CA GLU A 507 -7.67 7.75 -6.19
C GLU A 507 -6.42 7.22 -6.90
N ALA A 508 -6.59 6.51 -8.03
CA ALA A 508 -5.47 6.07 -8.87
C ALA A 508 -4.69 7.27 -9.43
N SER A 509 -5.38 8.31 -9.89
CA SER A 509 -4.74 9.54 -10.38
C SER A 509 -3.89 10.21 -9.29
N PHE A 510 -4.39 10.23 -8.06
CA PHE A 510 -3.68 10.78 -6.92
C PHE A 510 -2.42 9.97 -6.60
N ARG A 511 -2.54 8.63 -6.51
CA ARG A 511 -1.40 7.74 -6.21
C ARG A 511 -0.31 7.80 -7.29
N ILE A 512 -0.69 7.78 -8.57
CA ILE A 512 0.26 7.87 -9.69
C ILE A 512 0.99 9.23 -9.66
N ARG A 513 0.28 10.33 -9.36
CA ARG A 513 0.90 11.67 -9.24
C ARG A 513 1.88 11.77 -8.08
N GLN A 514 1.66 11.07 -6.97
CA GLN A 514 2.61 11.02 -5.86
C GLN A 514 3.91 10.30 -6.24
N GLN A 515 3.82 9.26 -7.06
CA GLN A 515 4.98 8.50 -7.51
C GLN A 515 5.79 9.23 -8.58
N ASP A 516 5.11 9.84 -9.56
CA ASP A 516 5.76 10.65 -10.59
C ASP A 516 4.89 11.87 -10.96
N PRO A 517 5.13 13.04 -10.34
CA PRO A 517 4.34 14.24 -10.61
C PRO A 517 4.58 14.81 -12.02
N ALA A 518 5.60 14.34 -12.74
CA ALA A 518 5.84 14.68 -14.14
C ALA A 518 5.04 13.83 -15.12
N SER A 519 4.46 12.72 -14.67
CA SER A 519 3.65 11.85 -15.51
C SER A 519 2.38 12.58 -15.96
N PRO A 520 2.03 12.56 -17.26
CA PRO A 520 0.83 13.21 -17.76
C PRO A 520 -0.47 12.46 -17.41
N GLN A 521 -0.40 11.15 -17.24
CA GLN A 521 -1.54 10.27 -16.99
C GLN A 521 -2.40 10.69 -15.78
N PRO A 522 -1.85 10.97 -14.59
CA PRO A 522 -2.67 11.33 -13.43
C PRO A 522 -3.49 12.60 -13.65
N TYR A 523 -2.94 13.63 -14.30
CA TYR A 523 -3.68 14.87 -14.56
C TYR A 523 -4.87 14.64 -15.50
N ARG A 524 -4.70 13.78 -16.50
CA ARG A 524 -5.78 13.36 -17.41
C ARG A 524 -6.89 12.63 -16.66
N LEU A 525 -6.53 11.64 -15.86
CA LEU A 525 -7.49 10.82 -15.10
C LEU A 525 -8.29 11.66 -14.11
N ALA A 526 -7.63 12.57 -13.38
CA ALA A 526 -8.28 13.45 -12.42
C ALA A 526 -9.37 14.32 -13.08
N ARG A 527 -9.06 14.90 -14.25
CA ARG A 527 -9.97 15.78 -15.00
C ARG A 527 -11.11 15.02 -15.67
N LYS A 528 -10.82 13.85 -16.24
CA LYS A 528 -11.88 12.96 -16.74
C LYS A 528 -12.82 12.55 -15.61
N ALA A 529 -12.28 12.16 -14.46
CA ALA A 529 -13.12 11.77 -13.33
C ALA A 529 -13.93 12.94 -12.75
N ALA A 530 -13.38 14.15 -12.72
CA ALA A 530 -14.06 15.36 -12.25
C ALA A 530 -15.21 15.81 -13.18
N TRP A 531 -15.04 15.65 -14.50
CA TRP A 531 -15.97 16.22 -15.49
C TRP A 531 -16.79 15.20 -16.27
N TYR A 532 -16.58 13.89 -16.06
CA TYR A 532 -17.31 12.84 -16.80
C TYR A 532 -18.83 13.02 -16.70
N SER A 533 -19.34 13.22 -15.48
CA SER A 533 -20.78 13.36 -15.20
C SER A 533 -21.36 14.74 -15.53
N VAL A 534 -20.55 15.69 -15.99
CA VAL A 534 -20.99 17.05 -16.31
C VAL A 534 -21.37 17.13 -17.79
N GLU A 535 -22.66 17.10 -18.09
CA GLU A 535 -23.16 17.08 -19.47
C GLU A 535 -23.63 18.45 -19.98
N ALA A 536 -23.99 19.37 -19.07
CA ALA A 536 -24.51 20.69 -19.41
C ALA A 536 -23.98 21.78 -18.47
N LEU A 537 -24.12 23.04 -18.88
CA LEU A 537 -23.79 24.19 -18.03
C LEU A 537 -24.68 24.19 -16.78
N PRO A 538 -24.13 24.53 -15.60
CA PRO A 538 -24.92 24.63 -14.39
C PRO A 538 -25.98 25.73 -14.52
N PRO A 539 -27.20 25.53 -13.96
CA PRO A 539 -28.27 26.50 -14.05
C PRO A 539 -27.85 27.82 -13.39
N SER A 540 -28.04 28.92 -14.12
CA SER A 540 -27.64 30.26 -13.69
C SER A 540 -28.73 31.29 -13.93
N VAL A 541 -28.70 32.35 -13.13
CA VAL A 541 -29.54 33.56 -13.32
C VAL A 541 -28.57 34.73 -13.46
N ASN A 542 -28.59 35.41 -14.61
CA ASN A 542 -27.65 36.49 -14.94
C ASN A 542 -26.17 36.08 -14.77
N GLY A 543 -25.80 34.85 -15.16
CA GLY A 543 -24.43 34.32 -15.04
C GLY A 543 -24.05 33.81 -13.65
N ARG A 544 -24.92 33.96 -12.63
CA ARG A 544 -24.66 33.50 -11.26
C ARG A 544 -25.33 32.16 -11.00
N THR A 545 -24.57 31.18 -10.52
CA THR A 545 -25.02 29.82 -10.22
C THR A 545 -25.43 29.67 -8.74
N ARG A 546 -26.05 28.53 -8.39
CA ARG A 546 -26.32 28.16 -6.97
C ARG A 546 -25.17 27.36 -6.33
N ILE A 547 -24.05 27.20 -7.05
CA ILE A 547 -22.91 26.40 -6.59
C ILE A 547 -22.16 27.20 -5.51
N PRO A 548 -21.84 26.59 -4.35
CA PRO A 548 -21.10 27.27 -3.29
C PRO A 548 -19.68 27.65 -3.79
N PRO A 549 -19.18 28.85 -3.44
CA PRO A 549 -17.84 29.26 -3.78
C PRO A 549 -16.79 28.50 -2.95
N PRO A 550 -15.54 28.45 -3.43
CA PRO A 550 -14.40 28.10 -2.59
C PRO A 550 -14.27 29.07 -1.41
N SER A 551 -13.80 28.56 -0.27
CA SER A 551 -13.64 29.36 0.94
C SER A 551 -12.58 30.46 0.77
N THR A 552 -12.67 31.53 1.58
CA THR A 552 -11.67 32.61 1.59
C THR A 552 -10.29 32.10 2.01
N VAL A 553 -10.23 31.08 2.86
CA VAL A 553 -8.99 30.42 3.31
C VAL A 553 -8.29 29.71 2.14
N GLU A 554 -9.03 28.96 1.33
CA GLU A 554 -8.45 28.23 0.19
C GLU A 554 -7.99 29.18 -0.92
N LYS A 555 -8.78 30.21 -1.22
CA LYS A 555 -8.39 31.27 -2.17
C LYS A 555 -7.10 31.95 -1.73
N LYS A 556 -7.00 32.31 -0.44
CA LYS A 556 -5.82 32.97 0.12
C LYS A 556 -4.59 32.06 0.07
N LEU A 557 -4.72 30.80 0.47
CA LEU A 557 -3.63 29.83 0.39
C LEU A 557 -3.04 29.73 -1.01
N LEU A 558 -3.87 29.49 -2.04
CA LEU A 558 -3.37 29.26 -3.40
C LEU A 558 -2.68 30.52 -3.95
N LEU A 559 -3.18 31.71 -3.60
CA LEU A 559 -2.54 32.98 -3.95
C LEU A 559 -1.21 33.16 -3.22
N ASP A 560 -1.14 32.85 -1.92
CA ASP A 560 0.08 32.95 -1.11
C ASP A 560 1.16 31.99 -1.64
N LEU A 561 0.82 30.72 -1.91
CA LEU A 561 1.74 29.74 -2.49
C LEU A 561 2.27 30.20 -3.87
N ARG A 562 1.39 30.77 -4.70
CA ARG A 562 1.77 31.31 -6.01
C ARG A 562 2.72 32.50 -5.92
N ASN A 563 2.47 33.40 -4.99
CA ASN A 563 3.26 34.62 -4.76
C ASN A 563 4.62 34.29 -4.12
N ASN A 564 4.66 33.31 -3.22
CA ASN A 564 5.88 32.83 -2.58
C ASN A 564 6.77 31.99 -3.52
N GLY A 565 6.27 31.60 -4.69
CA GLY A 565 7.03 30.89 -5.71
C GLY A 565 7.17 29.38 -5.48
N ASP A 566 6.46 28.81 -4.50
CA ASP A 566 6.47 27.37 -4.25
C ASP A 566 5.56 26.64 -5.25
N ALA A 567 6.15 26.31 -6.41
CA ALA A 567 5.44 25.65 -7.50
C ALA A 567 4.99 24.22 -7.14
N GLU A 568 5.75 23.50 -6.31
CA GLU A 568 5.39 22.13 -5.95
C GLU A 568 4.21 22.09 -4.97
N ALA A 569 4.23 22.93 -3.95
CA ALA A 569 3.12 23.05 -3.01
C ALA A 569 1.86 23.61 -3.71
N LEU A 570 2.00 24.60 -4.59
CA LEU A 570 0.89 25.13 -5.37
C LEU A 570 0.26 24.07 -6.27
N LEU A 571 1.07 23.26 -6.97
CA LEU A 571 0.59 22.15 -7.80
C LEU A 571 -0.22 21.14 -6.98
N LYS A 572 0.35 20.66 -5.88
CA LYS A 572 -0.31 19.68 -5.02
C LYS A 572 -1.61 20.25 -4.43
N ALA A 573 -1.60 21.52 -4.01
CA ALA A 573 -2.75 22.21 -3.44
C ALA A 573 -3.88 22.41 -4.46
N ALA A 574 -3.55 22.80 -5.69
CA ALA A 574 -4.53 22.99 -6.76
C ALA A 574 -5.18 21.65 -7.18
N GLU A 575 -4.37 20.60 -7.35
CA GLU A 575 -4.86 19.28 -7.77
C GLU A 575 -5.69 18.57 -6.69
N ALA A 576 -5.40 18.79 -5.40
CA ALA A 576 -6.17 18.20 -4.30
C ALA A 576 -7.60 18.77 -4.20
N ARG A 577 -7.80 20.00 -4.66
CA ARG A 577 -9.08 20.74 -4.60
C ARG A 577 -9.95 20.55 -5.83
N LEU A 578 -9.39 20.04 -6.92
CA LEU A 578 -10.11 19.82 -8.18
C LEU A 578 -11.37 18.94 -8.03
N PRO A 579 -11.37 17.83 -7.26
CA PRO A 579 -12.57 16.99 -7.11
C PRO A 579 -13.71 17.68 -6.36
N GLU A 580 -13.39 18.60 -5.45
CA GLU A 580 -14.37 19.33 -4.63
C GLU A 580 -14.92 20.55 -5.38
N TYR A 581 -14.04 21.27 -6.09
CA TYR A 581 -14.39 22.49 -6.83
C TYR A 581 -14.24 22.29 -8.34
N ILE A 582 -14.99 21.33 -8.91
CA ILE A 582 -14.88 20.93 -10.32
C ILE A 582 -15.10 22.09 -11.31
N PHE A 583 -15.80 23.15 -10.90
CA PHE A 583 -16.07 24.34 -11.71
C PHE A 583 -15.13 25.52 -11.43
N TRP A 584 -14.19 25.39 -10.49
CA TRP A 584 -13.21 26.44 -10.23
C TRP A 584 -12.03 26.32 -11.21
N ILE A 585 -12.17 26.98 -12.36
CA ILE A 585 -11.24 26.83 -13.49
C ILE A 585 -9.84 27.37 -13.16
N ASP A 586 -9.73 28.32 -12.22
CA ASP A 586 -8.44 28.84 -11.75
C ASP A 586 -7.51 27.73 -11.23
N LEU A 587 -8.06 26.63 -10.66
CA LEU A 587 -7.27 25.49 -10.22
C LEU A 587 -6.45 24.89 -11.37
N ASN A 588 -7.03 24.81 -12.57
CA ASN A 588 -6.34 24.28 -13.74
C ASN A 588 -5.21 25.20 -14.21
N ARG A 589 -5.42 26.52 -14.14
CA ARG A 589 -4.35 27.48 -14.41
C ARG A 589 -3.25 27.40 -13.37
N PHE A 590 -3.56 27.27 -12.08
CA PHE A 590 -2.56 27.10 -11.03
C PHE A 590 -1.75 25.83 -11.21
N SER A 591 -2.39 24.70 -11.58
CA SER A 591 -1.68 23.47 -11.93
C SER A 591 -0.77 23.66 -13.14
N ALA A 592 -1.24 24.32 -14.21
CA ALA A 592 -0.44 24.57 -15.40
C ALA A 592 0.73 25.54 -15.15
N ASP A 593 0.51 26.64 -14.42
CA ASP A 593 1.54 27.60 -13.99
C ASP A 593 2.62 26.89 -13.16
N SER A 594 2.21 26.04 -12.22
CA SER A 594 3.13 25.30 -11.36
C SER A 594 3.97 24.28 -12.14
N LEU A 595 3.34 23.49 -13.00
CA LEU A 595 4.04 22.51 -13.84
C LEU A 595 5.05 23.19 -14.77
N SER A 596 4.73 24.37 -15.30
CA SER A 596 5.66 25.18 -16.08
C SER A 596 6.87 25.63 -15.25
N ARG A 597 6.64 26.11 -14.02
CA ARG A 597 7.71 26.56 -13.10
C ARG A 597 8.62 25.43 -12.61
N LEU A 598 8.12 24.20 -12.52
CA LEU A 598 8.90 23.01 -12.15
C LEU A 598 9.82 22.53 -13.28
N GLY A 599 9.71 23.11 -14.48
CA GLY A 599 10.64 22.93 -15.59
C GLY A 599 10.25 21.82 -16.56
N ASN A 600 11.08 21.66 -17.60
CA ASN A 600 10.76 20.92 -18.83
C ASN A 600 10.32 19.46 -18.61
N ARG A 601 10.74 18.80 -17.52
CA ARG A 601 10.31 17.44 -17.17
C ARG A 601 8.79 17.34 -17.03
N TYR A 602 8.14 18.42 -16.58
CA TYR A 602 6.70 18.49 -16.29
C TYR A 602 5.87 19.00 -17.48
N GLN A 603 6.49 19.30 -18.62
CA GLN A 603 5.81 19.87 -19.79
C GLN A 603 4.64 18.99 -20.28
N LYS A 604 4.86 17.67 -20.37
CA LYS A 604 3.80 16.74 -20.80
C LYS A 604 2.60 16.75 -19.86
N ALA A 605 2.84 16.88 -18.56
CA ALA A 605 1.77 17.02 -17.57
C ALA A 605 1.05 18.36 -17.73
N GLN A 606 1.78 19.46 -17.93
CA GLN A 606 1.20 20.78 -18.19
C GLN A 606 0.30 20.77 -19.43
N ASP A 607 0.77 20.17 -20.52
CA ASP A 607 0.04 20.11 -21.79
C ASP A 607 -1.28 19.34 -21.62
N VAL A 608 -1.28 18.25 -20.86
CA VAL A 608 -2.49 17.50 -20.56
C VAL A 608 -3.48 18.31 -19.73
N VAL A 609 -3.01 19.06 -18.74
CA VAL A 609 -3.87 19.98 -17.97
C VAL A 609 -4.52 20.99 -18.91
N CYS A 610 -3.74 21.58 -19.82
CA CYS A 610 -4.24 22.54 -20.81
C CYS A 610 -5.25 21.90 -21.77
N GLN A 611 -4.94 20.73 -22.34
CA GLN A 611 -5.78 20.02 -23.30
C GLN A 611 -7.13 19.61 -22.71
N GLU A 612 -7.14 18.98 -21.52
CA GLU A 612 -8.40 18.55 -20.90
C GLU A 612 -9.24 19.76 -20.47
N THR A 613 -8.61 20.87 -20.07
CA THR A 613 -9.32 22.13 -19.75
C THR A 613 -9.91 22.78 -21.00
N ALA A 614 -9.18 22.80 -22.10
CA ALA A 614 -9.69 23.30 -23.39
C ALA A 614 -10.85 22.43 -23.91
N PHE A 615 -10.74 21.11 -23.78
CA PHE A 615 -11.79 20.18 -24.16
C PHE A 615 -13.07 20.37 -23.33
N LEU A 616 -12.94 20.65 -22.03
CA LEU A 616 -14.09 21.01 -21.19
C LEU A 616 -14.84 22.22 -21.73
N LEU A 617 -14.12 23.30 -22.08
CA LEU A 617 -14.72 24.53 -22.60
C LEU A 617 -15.30 24.35 -24.01
N HIS A 618 -14.67 23.51 -24.83
CA HIS A 618 -15.25 23.12 -26.12
C HIS A 618 -16.59 22.38 -25.94
N ARG A 619 -16.68 21.48 -24.95
CA ARG A 619 -17.93 20.75 -24.64
C ARG A 619 -18.99 21.65 -24.00
N LEU A 620 -18.57 22.62 -23.19
CA LEU A 620 -19.43 23.50 -22.40
C LEU A 620 -19.04 24.98 -22.61
N PRO A 621 -19.33 25.54 -23.81
CA PRO A 621 -18.96 26.93 -24.13
C PRO A 621 -19.71 27.92 -23.24
N GLY A 622 -19.01 28.92 -22.69
CA GLY A 622 -19.58 29.92 -21.78
C GLY A 622 -19.46 29.56 -20.30
N LEU A 623 -18.89 28.40 -19.96
CA LEU A 623 -18.61 27.99 -18.57
C LEU A 623 -17.66 28.99 -17.87
N GLU A 624 -16.71 29.56 -18.62
CA GLU A 624 -15.74 30.55 -18.16
C GLU A 624 -16.34 31.93 -17.85
N GLU A 625 -17.61 32.16 -18.18
CA GLU A 625 -18.33 33.41 -17.92
C GLU A 625 -19.25 33.33 -16.70
N LEU A 626 -19.40 32.14 -16.11
CA LEU A 626 -20.25 31.90 -14.95
C LEU A 626 -19.55 32.23 -13.63
N CYS A 627 -20.37 32.49 -12.60
CA CYS A 627 -19.94 32.75 -11.23
C CYS A 627 -20.59 31.81 -10.22
N PHE A 628 -19.91 31.61 -9.09
CA PHE A 628 -20.44 30.95 -7.90
C PHE A 628 -21.57 31.76 -7.25
N SER A 629 -22.22 31.18 -6.23
CA SER A 629 -23.33 31.79 -5.53
C SER A 629 -22.98 33.11 -4.81
N ASP A 630 -21.71 33.37 -4.49
CA ASP A 630 -21.24 34.65 -3.91
C ASP A 630 -20.84 35.70 -4.96
N GLY A 631 -20.85 35.34 -6.25
CA GLY A 631 -20.39 36.20 -7.35
C GLY A 631 -18.91 36.05 -7.71
N THR A 632 -18.16 35.20 -7.00
CA THR A 632 -16.80 34.81 -7.41
C THR A 632 -16.85 34.17 -8.80
N PRO A 633 -16.03 34.61 -9.77
CA PRO A 633 -16.03 34.01 -11.11
C PRO A 633 -15.46 32.59 -11.09
N PHE A 634 -15.95 31.71 -11.96
CA PHE A 634 -15.36 30.39 -12.18
C PHE A 634 -13.95 30.49 -12.75
N ALA A 635 -13.72 31.50 -13.61
CA ALA A 635 -12.42 31.87 -14.13
C ALA A 635 -12.13 33.35 -13.86
N ALA A 636 -11.11 33.64 -13.06
CA ALA A 636 -10.60 34.99 -12.87
C ALA A 636 -10.13 35.61 -14.21
N PRO A 637 -10.02 36.94 -14.32
CA PRO A 637 -9.62 37.61 -15.57
C PRO A 637 -8.32 37.07 -16.18
N GLU A 638 -7.32 36.77 -15.36
CA GLU A 638 -6.05 36.16 -15.76
C GLU A 638 -6.25 34.75 -16.30
N THR A 639 -7.16 33.99 -15.69
CA THR A 639 -7.56 32.66 -16.15
C THR A 639 -8.28 32.74 -17.47
N ARG A 640 -9.21 33.68 -17.67
CA ARG A 640 -9.86 33.91 -18.97
C ARG A 640 -8.86 34.29 -20.07
N SER A 641 -7.77 34.98 -19.72
CA SER A 641 -6.68 35.25 -20.67
C SER A 641 -5.90 33.97 -21.02
N TRP A 642 -5.55 33.15 -20.02
CA TRP A 642 -4.88 31.86 -20.23
C TRP A 642 -5.74 30.88 -21.04
N LEU A 643 -7.05 30.82 -20.76
CA LEU A 643 -8.02 29.98 -21.48
C LEU A 643 -8.09 30.33 -22.97
N ARG A 644 -8.03 31.61 -23.33
CA ARG A 644 -7.95 32.05 -24.73
C ARG A 644 -6.68 31.54 -25.41
N GLY A 645 -5.55 31.50 -24.69
CA GLY A 645 -4.29 30.97 -25.18
C GLY A 645 -4.34 29.47 -25.49
N ILE A 646 -5.01 28.66 -24.66
CA ILE A 646 -5.13 27.22 -24.87
C ILE A 646 -6.25 26.84 -25.87
N ALA A 647 -7.30 27.67 -26.00
CA ALA A 647 -8.41 27.44 -26.93
C ALA A 647 -8.03 27.67 -28.40
N LEU A 648 -7.10 28.58 -28.68
CA LEU A 648 -6.53 28.80 -30.02
C LEU A 648 -5.76 27.58 -30.56
N GLY A 649 -5.41 26.62 -29.70
CA GLY A 649 -4.82 25.34 -30.10
C GLY A 649 -5.84 24.21 -30.38
N CYS A 650 -7.14 24.42 -30.16
CA CYS A 650 -8.16 23.36 -30.15
C CYS A 650 -9.30 23.50 -31.18
N GLY A 651 -9.21 24.38 -32.18
CA GLY A 651 -10.32 24.57 -33.13
C GLY A 651 -9.96 25.03 -34.53
N SER A 652 -9.71 24.07 -35.44
CA SER A 652 -10.26 24.05 -36.80
C SER A 652 -10.09 22.65 -37.38
N GLY A 653 -11.19 21.89 -37.46
CA GLY A 653 -11.22 20.55 -38.03
C GLY A 653 -11.56 20.53 -39.52
N ASP A 654 -11.17 19.46 -40.19
CA ASP A 654 -12.01 18.81 -41.20
C ASP A 654 -11.75 17.29 -41.23
N VAL A 655 -12.75 16.53 -41.67
CA VAL A 655 -13.08 15.16 -41.20
C VAL A 655 -12.53 13.99 -42.06
N ALA A 656 -11.91 13.01 -41.38
CA ALA A 656 -11.76 11.56 -41.66
C ALA A 656 -10.91 11.05 -42.87
N PRO A 657 -10.48 9.75 -42.93
CA PRO A 657 -10.37 8.70 -41.89
C PRO A 657 -8.98 7.99 -41.85
N THR A 658 -8.72 7.30 -40.73
CA THR A 658 -7.76 6.18 -40.58
C THR A 658 -6.26 6.44 -40.66
N THR A 659 -5.59 5.86 -39.65
CA THR A 659 -4.16 5.52 -39.54
C THR A 659 -3.18 6.62 -39.13
N VAL A 660 -2.28 6.19 -38.24
CA VAL A 660 -1.04 6.80 -37.73
C VAL A 660 -1.21 7.66 -36.45
N PRO A 661 -0.47 7.35 -35.35
CA PRO A 661 -0.55 8.07 -34.06
C PRO A 661 -0.05 9.52 -34.16
N PRO A 662 -0.48 10.47 -33.29
CA PRO A 662 0.10 11.82 -33.29
C PRO A 662 1.43 11.89 -32.49
N PRO A 663 2.27 12.90 -32.78
CA PRO A 663 3.73 12.83 -32.67
C PRO A 663 4.30 13.40 -31.36
N PHE A 664 5.58 13.07 -31.11
CA PHE A 664 6.44 13.60 -30.04
C PHE A 664 6.26 15.13 -29.84
N GLN A 665 5.90 15.57 -28.63
CA GLN A 665 5.73 17.00 -28.31
C GLN A 665 7.09 17.73 -28.28
N GLU A 666 7.25 18.67 -29.22
CA GLU A 666 8.49 19.40 -29.54
C GLU A 666 8.66 20.76 -28.85
N GLY A 667 7.59 21.37 -28.32
CA GLY A 667 7.58 22.79 -27.94
C GLY A 667 8.68 23.24 -26.96
N ALA A 668 9.00 22.45 -25.93
CA ALA A 668 10.03 22.81 -24.94
C ALA A 668 11.47 22.74 -25.51
N LEU A 669 11.70 21.89 -26.51
CA LEU A 669 13.00 21.79 -27.20
C LEU A 669 13.11 22.86 -28.29
N GLU A 670 12.00 23.32 -28.87
CA GLU A 670 12.01 24.45 -29.82
C GLU A 670 12.34 25.77 -29.13
N ASP A 671 11.79 26.03 -27.94
CA ASP A 671 12.10 27.23 -27.15
C ASP A 671 13.57 27.27 -26.66
N ASP A 672 14.12 26.13 -26.22
CA ASP A 672 15.54 26.03 -25.84
C ASP A 672 16.47 26.15 -27.06
N ARG A 673 16.04 25.59 -28.19
CA ARG A 673 16.76 25.71 -29.47
C ARG A 673 16.74 27.15 -29.98
N GLU A 674 15.61 27.85 -29.93
CA GLU A 674 15.50 29.25 -30.34
C GLU A 674 16.36 30.16 -29.47
N LYS A 675 16.36 29.99 -28.15
CA LYS A 675 17.27 30.71 -27.25
C LYS A 675 18.74 30.45 -27.58
N THR A 676 19.10 29.19 -27.81
CA THR A 676 20.47 28.84 -28.21
C THR A 676 20.81 29.43 -29.58
N ILE A 677 19.88 29.41 -30.54
CA ILE A 677 20.06 30.04 -31.87
C ILE A 677 20.31 31.54 -31.69
N ASP A 678 19.58 32.23 -30.81
CA ASP A 678 19.79 33.64 -30.51
C ASP A 678 21.17 33.90 -29.89
N GLU A 679 21.64 33.02 -29.01
CA GLU A 679 23.01 33.08 -28.46
C GLU A 679 24.07 32.90 -29.54
N LEU A 680 23.89 31.94 -30.45
CA LEU A 680 24.78 31.71 -31.58
C LEU A 680 24.79 32.92 -32.54
N GLN A 681 23.63 33.50 -32.82
CA GLN A 681 23.52 34.72 -33.63
C GLN A 681 24.19 35.92 -32.93
N MET A 682 24.09 36.03 -31.61
CA MET A 682 24.80 37.06 -30.84
C MET A 682 26.32 36.90 -30.93
N LEU A 683 26.85 35.67 -30.90
CA LEU A 683 28.28 35.42 -31.09
C LEU A 683 28.75 35.81 -32.49
N ILE A 684 27.95 35.53 -33.52
CA ILE A 684 28.25 35.94 -34.90
C ILE A 684 28.25 37.48 -35.00
N ARG A 685 27.28 38.17 -34.40
CA ARG A 685 27.24 39.66 -34.36
C ARG A 685 28.45 40.27 -33.64
N LYS A 686 29.03 39.55 -32.68
CA LYS A 686 30.27 39.92 -31.97
C LYS A 686 31.56 39.57 -32.74
N GLY A 687 31.46 39.10 -33.98
CA GLY A 687 32.60 38.73 -34.83
C GLY A 687 33.23 37.38 -34.52
N LYS A 688 32.63 36.57 -33.65
CA LYS A 688 33.13 35.26 -33.21
C LYS A 688 32.46 34.11 -33.97
N MET A 689 32.63 34.10 -35.30
CA MET A 689 31.92 33.14 -36.16
C MET A 689 32.39 31.69 -35.98
N ILE A 690 33.69 31.47 -35.73
CA ILE A 690 34.25 30.12 -35.50
C ILE A 690 33.67 29.53 -34.21
N ASP A 691 33.72 30.29 -33.11
CA ASP A 691 33.16 29.86 -31.81
C ASP A 691 31.66 29.52 -31.91
N ALA A 692 30.90 30.31 -32.66
CA ALA A 692 29.48 30.05 -32.90
C ALA A 692 29.25 28.75 -33.70
N MET A 693 30.05 28.49 -34.73
CA MET A 693 29.95 27.24 -35.51
C MET A 693 30.38 26.02 -34.70
N GLU A 694 31.41 26.13 -33.86
CA GLU A 694 31.83 25.04 -32.96
C GLU A 694 30.78 24.74 -31.88
N ALA A 695 30.13 25.77 -31.33
CA ALA A 695 29.04 25.61 -30.38
C ALA A 695 27.81 24.96 -31.05
N GLY A 696 27.44 25.41 -32.25
CA GLY A 696 26.37 24.81 -33.04
C GLY A 696 26.65 23.35 -33.42
N GLN A 697 27.86 23.03 -33.85
CA GLN A 697 28.25 21.66 -34.21
C GLN A 697 28.24 20.72 -33.00
N ARG A 698 28.57 21.22 -31.80
CA ARG A 698 28.40 20.47 -30.55
C ARG A 698 26.93 20.13 -30.31
N LYS A 699 26.01 21.09 -30.48
CA LYS A 699 24.56 20.83 -30.37
C LYS A 699 24.06 19.77 -31.36
N VAL A 700 24.57 19.74 -32.59
CA VAL A 700 24.27 18.67 -33.56
C VAL A 700 24.80 17.31 -33.09
N ARG A 701 25.98 17.26 -32.45
CA ARG A 701 26.58 16.01 -31.94
C ARG A 701 25.84 15.46 -30.74
N ASP A 702 25.49 16.34 -29.81
CA ASP A 702 24.91 16.02 -28.51
C ASP A 702 23.39 15.81 -28.59
N ALA A 703 22.76 16.14 -29.73
CA ALA A 703 21.35 15.90 -29.97
C ALA A 703 20.98 14.41 -29.80
N LEU A 704 19.90 14.19 -29.05
CA LEU A 704 19.49 12.86 -28.56
C LEU A 704 18.69 12.08 -29.61
N SER A 705 18.15 12.77 -30.63
CA SER A 705 17.40 12.15 -31.74
C SER A 705 17.91 12.58 -33.11
N SER A 706 17.72 11.72 -34.12
CA SER A 706 18.01 12.06 -35.53
C SER A 706 17.18 13.25 -36.02
N ARG A 707 15.95 13.41 -35.51
CA ARG A 707 15.08 14.54 -35.84
C ARG A 707 15.65 15.86 -35.33
N GLU A 708 16.13 15.90 -34.09
CA GLU A 708 16.82 17.07 -33.53
C GLU A 708 18.10 17.41 -34.31
N LYS A 709 18.87 16.41 -34.74
CA LYS A 709 20.06 16.62 -35.58
C LYS A 709 19.72 17.34 -36.88
N ILE A 710 18.61 16.96 -37.53
CA ILE A 710 18.14 17.62 -38.76
C ILE A 710 17.72 19.06 -38.46
N LEU A 711 16.97 19.30 -37.38
CA LEU A 711 16.53 20.65 -36.98
C LEU A 711 17.70 21.59 -36.67
N TRP A 712 18.73 21.10 -35.96
CA TRP A 712 19.94 21.89 -35.68
C TRP A 712 20.73 22.18 -36.95
N ARG A 713 20.85 21.22 -37.89
CA ARG A 713 21.50 21.46 -39.18
C ARG A 713 20.75 22.50 -40.01
N LEU A 714 19.42 22.44 -40.04
CA LEU A 714 18.57 23.44 -40.71
C LEU A 714 18.73 24.83 -40.07
N ALA A 715 18.75 24.91 -38.74
CA ALA A 715 18.98 26.17 -38.03
C ALA A 715 20.35 26.78 -38.35
N LEU A 716 21.41 25.96 -38.32
CA LEU A 716 22.77 26.40 -38.67
C LEU A 716 22.86 26.86 -40.12
N ALA A 717 22.25 26.13 -41.05
CA ALA A 717 22.18 26.52 -42.45
C ALA A 717 21.46 27.86 -42.64
N GLN A 718 20.30 28.04 -42.00
CA GLN A 718 19.53 29.28 -42.07
C GLN A 718 20.31 30.47 -41.50
N MET A 719 21.01 30.30 -40.37
CA MET A 719 21.85 31.35 -39.79
C MET A 719 22.97 31.78 -40.73
N LEU A 720 23.65 30.83 -41.37
CA LEU A 720 24.72 31.12 -42.34
C LEU A 720 24.19 31.88 -43.56
N VAL A 721 22.95 31.60 -43.99
CA VAL A 721 22.28 32.37 -45.05
C VAL A 721 21.98 33.79 -44.60
N THR A 722 21.41 33.98 -43.41
CA THR A 722 21.10 35.32 -42.87
C THR A 722 22.33 36.21 -42.75
N VAL A 723 23.50 35.61 -42.48
CA VAL A 723 24.80 36.29 -42.38
C VAL A 723 25.46 36.52 -43.76
N GLY A 724 24.81 36.07 -44.85
CA GLY A 724 25.31 36.24 -46.22
C GLY A 724 26.42 35.26 -46.62
N LYS A 725 26.60 34.16 -45.88
CA LYS A 725 27.61 33.12 -46.12
C LYS A 725 26.98 31.79 -46.57
N ALA A 726 26.00 31.86 -47.48
CA ALA A 726 25.23 30.70 -47.95
C ALA A 726 26.06 29.55 -48.55
N LYS A 727 27.26 29.81 -49.09
CA LYS A 727 28.15 28.74 -49.58
C LYS A 727 28.63 27.80 -48.47
N LEU A 728 28.73 28.30 -47.23
CA LEU A 728 29.19 27.50 -46.08
C LEU A 728 28.09 26.58 -45.53
N SER A 729 26.81 26.79 -45.89
CA SER A 729 25.71 25.93 -45.44
C SER A 729 25.51 24.68 -46.30
N LEU A 730 26.14 24.59 -47.48
CA LEU A 730 25.94 23.49 -48.42
C LEU A 730 26.15 22.09 -47.80
N PRO A 731 27.20 21.82 -47.00
CA PRO A 731 27.39 20.51 -46.40
C PRO A 731 26.26 20.11 -45.43
N TYR A 732 25.69 21.08 -44.71
CA TYR A 732 24.56 20.81 -43.83
C TYR A 732 23.30 20.45 -44.61
N LEU A 733 23.05 21.15 -45.73
CA LEU A 733 21.89 20.91 -46.58
C LEU A 733 21.98 19.57 -47.33
N GLU A 734 23.17 19.21 -47.82
CA GLU A 734 23.39 17.90 -48.43
C GLU A 734 23.13 16.77 -47.43
N GLN A 735 23.63 16.90 -46.19
CA GLN A 735 23.33 15.92 -45.15
C GLN A 735 21.84 15.86 -44.78
N VAL A 736 21.14 17.00 -44.80
CA VAL A 736 19.69 17.03 -44.56
C VAL A 736 18.93 16.31 -45.67
N LEU A 737 19.32 16.46 -46.94
CA LEU A 737 18.71 15.71 -48.05
C LEU A 737 18.94 14.21 -47.90
N GLU A 738 20.17 13.79 -47.56
CA GLU A 738 20.48 12.39 -47.28
C GLU A 738 19.65 11.85 -46.10
N ASP A 739 19.49 12.62 -45.03
CA ASP A 739 18.70 12.21 -43.87
C ASP A 739 17.19 12.12 -44.22
N ILE A 740 16.66 13.05 -45.03
CA ILE A 740 15.28 12.99 -45.55
C ILE A 740 15.07 11.69 -46.34
N ASP A 741 16.00 11.33 -47.23
CA ASP A 741 15.91 10.12 -48.04
C ASP A 741 16.08 8.86 -47.18
N ARG A 742 17.08 8.84 -46.29
CA ARG A 742 17.42 7.70 -45.44
C ARG A 742 16.29 7.34 -44.48
N TYR A 743 15.64 8.34 -43.90
CA TYR A 743 14.54 8.15 -42.95
C TYR A 743 13.16 8.23 -43.62
N ARG A 744 13.12 8.41 -44.95
CA ARG A 744 11.88 8.58 -45.74
C ARG A 744 10.93 9.62 -45.14
N LEU A 745 11.48 10.79 -44.79
CA LEU A 745 10.72 11.82 -44.10
C LEU A 745 9.56 12.37 -44.94
N GLU A 746 9.64 12.29 -46.26
CA GLU A 746 8.53 12.62 -47.17
C GLU A 746 7.25 11.81 -46.87
N GLU A 747 7.39 10.56 -46.40
CA GLU A 747 6.26 9.68 -46.05
C GLU A 747 5.88 9.80 -44.56
N TYR A 748 6.87 9.99 -43.68
CA TYR A 748 6.71 9.86 -42.23
C TYR A 748 6.57 11.18 -41.45
N ASP A 749 7.26 12.25 -41.87
CA ASP A 749 7.15 13.60 -41.29
C ASP A 749 7.22 14.63 -42.44
N PRO A 750 6.14 14.75 -43.25
CA PRO A 750 6.15 15.56 -44.46
C PRO A 750 6.36 17.05 -44.16
N GLY A 751 6.02 17.53 -42.95
CA GLY A 751 6.26 18.90 -42.53
C GLY A 751 7.75 19.21 -42.37
N LEU A 752 8.51 18.34 -41.69
CA LEU A 752 9.95 18.50 -41.57
C LEU A 752 10.67 18.30 -42.92
N ALA A 753 10.21 17.34 -43.72
CA ALA A 753 10.72 17.12 -45.08
C ALA A 753 10.50 18.36 -45.96
N LEU A 754 9.29 18.92 -45.96
CA LEU A 754 8.95 20.13 -46.71
C LEU A 754 9.81 21.32 -46.27
N ARG A 755 9.98 21.54 -44.96
CA ARG A 755 10.85 22.60 -44.43
C ARG A 755 12.30 22.44 -44.88
N GLY A 756 12.82 21.21 -44.85
CA GLY A 756 14.17 20.91 -45.30
C GLY A 756 14.36 21.09 -46.81
N LEU A 757 13.44 20.55 -47.62
CA LEU A 757 13.46 20.64 -49.08
C LEU A 757 13.32 22.10 -49.55
N SER A 758 12.42 22.88 -48.94
CA SER A 758 12.24 24.30 -49.29
C SER A 758 13.50 25.12 -49.02
N LEU A 759 14.17 24.92 -47.88
CA LEU A 759 15.43 25.60 -47.58
C LEU A 759 16.56 25.15 -48.53
N CYS A 760 16.65 23.85 -48.83
CA CYS A 760 17.62 23.33 -49.79
C CYS A 760 17.40 23.94 -51.19
N ARG A 761 16.15 23.97 -51.69
CA ARG A 761 15.82 24.58 -52.98
C ARG A 761 16.20 26.05 -53.03
N GLN A 762 15.82 26.83 -52.01
CA GLN A 762 16.10 28.26 -51.97
C GLN A 762 17.60 28.53 -52.09
N ILE A 763 18.41 27.80 -51.32
CA ILE A 763 19.85 28.01 -51.27
C ILE A 763 20.56 27.45 -52.52
N PHE A 764 20.09 26.32 -53.05
CA PHE A 764 20.65 25.70 -54.26
C PHE A 764 20.32 26.49 -55.53
N LYS A 765 19.11 27.06 -55.65
CA LYS A 765 18.73 27.98 -56.74
C LYS A 765 19.60 29.25 -56.74
N ALA A 766 19.96 29.74 -55.56
CA ALA A 766 20.82 30.90 -55.38
C ALA A 766 22.31 30.64 -55.70
N GLN A 767 22.73 29.39 -55.95
CA GLN A 767 24.11 29.09 -56.34
C GLN A 767 24.34 29.38 -57.83
N GLU A 768 25.59 29.73 -58.16
CA GLU A 768 26.04 29.95 -59.55
C GLU A 768 26.34 28.64 -60.28
N ASP A 769 26.71 27.58 -59.57
CA ASP A 769 27.04 26.28 -60.15
C ASP A 769 25.77 25.54 -60.59
N MET A 770 25.74 25.19 -61.88
CA MET A 770 24.62 24.54 -62.55
C MET A 770 24.18 23.25 -61.84
N ARG A 771 25.11 22.52 -61.21
CA ARG A 771 24.78 21.27 -60.50
C ARG A 771 23.79 21.47 -59.35
N PHE A 772 23.86 22.61 -58.66
CA PHE A 772 22.92 22.91 -57.58
C PHE A 772 21.59 23.43 -58.13
N ARG A 773 21.59 24.15 -59.26
CA ARG A 773 20.34 24.59 -59.91
C ARG A 773 19.52 23.41 -60.42
N ASP A 774 20.15 22.44 -61.07
CA ASP A 774 19.46 21.23 -61.52
C ASP A 774 18.88 20.44 -60.33
N ARG A 775 19.63 20.34 -59.23
CA ARG A 775 19.14 19.75 -57.98
C ARG A 775 17.97 20.54 -57.39
N ALA A 776 17.99 21.88 -57.45
CA ALA A 776 16.90 22.71 -56.95
C ALA A 776 15.58 22.50 -57.71
N ASP A 777 15.66 22.20 -59.00
CA ASP A 777 14.49 21.85 -59.82
C ASP A 777 13.98 20.44 -59.51
N HIS A 778 14.87 19.47 -59.32
CA HIS A 778 14.47 18.15 -58.80
C HIS A 778 13.80 18.23 -57.43
N ILE A 779 14.31 19.08 -56.53
CA ILE A 779 13.73 19.31 -55.20
C ILE A 779 12.34 19.96 -55.33
N LEU A 780 12.10 20.84 -56.30
CA LEU A 780 10.77 21.41 -56.52
C LEU A 780 9.72 20.36 -56.86
N HIS A 781 10.08 19.41 -57.72
CA HIS A 781 9.18 18.31 -58.05
C HIS A 781 8.90 17.43 -56.83
N ARG A 782 9.89 17.24 -55.94
CA ARG A 782 9.69 16.55 -54.66
C ARG A 782 8.74 17.33 -53.74
N ILE A 783 8.94 18.65 -53.62
CA ILE A 783 8.03 19.55 -52.89
C ILE A 783 6.60 19.43 -53.44
N GLY A 784 6.42 19.44 -54.76
CA GLY A 784 5.08 19.32 -55.37
C GLY A 784 4.37 18.01 -55.12
N ARG A 785 5.11 16.93 -54.84
CA ARG A 785 4.52 15.65 -54.42
C ARG A 785 3.99 15.71 -52.99
N LEU A 786 4.58 16.54 -52.13
CA LEU A 786 4.17 16.75 -50.75
C LEU A 786 3.08 17.81 -50.62
N ASP A 787 3.31 18.96 -51.26
CA ASP A 787 2.41 20.10 -51.27
C ASP A 787 2.50 20.83 -52.63
N MET A 788 1.52 20.54 -53.49
CA MET A 788 1.42 21.17 -54.80
C MET A 788 1.16 22.67 -54.70
N SER A 789 0.52 23.15 -53.63
CA SER A 789 0.25 24.57 -53.43
C SER A 789 1.53 25.34 -53.15
N GLU A 790 2.43 24.76 -52.34
CA GLU A 790 3.72 25.33 -52.04
C GLU A 790 4.68 25.25 -53.24
N MET A 791 4.62 24.17 -54.03
CA MET A 791 5.33 24.10 -55.31
C MET A 791 4.92 25.23 -56.27
N VAL A 792 3.62 25.50 -56.40
CA VAL A 792 3.11 26.57 -57.29
C VAL A 792 3.54 27.95 -56.79
N ARG A 793 3.62 28.17 -55.46
CA ARG A 793 4.18 29.40 -54.90
C ARG A 793 5.67 29.54 -55.22
N LEU A 794 6.45 28.51 -54.91
CA LEU A 794 7.91 28.48 -55.10
C LEU A 794 8.34 28.37 -56.57
N ALA A 795 7.42 28.08 -57.49
CA ALA A 795 7.66 28.10 -58.94
C ALA A 795 7.37 29.47 -59.57
N LYS A 796 6.56 30.32 -58.90
CA LYS A 796 6.27 31.70 -59.32
C LYS A 796 7.35 32.69 -58.85
N GLU A 797 8.07 32.33 -57.79
CA GLU A 797 9.31 32.96 -57.32
C GLU A 797 10.54 32.38 -58.03
#